data_AF-A0AAW0ER87-F1
#
_entry.id   AF-A0AAW0ER87-F1
#
_cell.length_a   1.000
_cell.length_b   1.000
_cell.length_c   1.000
_cell.angle_alpha   90.00
_cell.angle_beta   90.00
_cell.angle_gamma   90.00
#
_symmetry.space_group_name_H-M   'P 1'
#
loop_
_entity.id
_entity.type
_entity.pdbx_description
1 polymer ?
#
loop_
_entity_poly.entity_id
_entity_poly.type
_entity_poly.pdbx_seq_one_letter_code
_entity_poly.pdbx_strand_id
1 'polypeptide(L)'
;MCVRDLSACVPVSAPAKNHPEPSRMSHATDADEADWKRTRVEGRSASPPAVAPPLRCRVSPEVAAEADASSSSAAAAAAAAAAAGGGSCVGRGAPSSPPALRKEGSAASTLHTSAKEARFEGRCMPPDFHSLLGDYAVPEEAKDVEDLVAGHEDFSDLAPERREALLRSVRTLVKKAADASSPGQLEHLRVKASRLPGFKDTARKSELTAAYRQLVREGAICESVAVEEALIRKKGKSHSGVLVVTVFMGPGEFSCPKDCHYCPNQPGIARSYLLKEPGVLRGFRNGWDPISQFYDRASALENNGHVVDKVELIILGGTFSFYPTRYVEDFMAASFYAANTYYDSAPLRPMRGLQAELTMNEEARCRIIGVTVETRPDYISARELRRFRSLGVTRVQLGIQHLDDDILTLINRDCPTAKTVVAIRRLLDAGFKVDAHWMPDLPGSSFEKDMELFEGLLSSDNTAFQVDQWKVYPTATVPFTKISEWYEQGRYKPYAELENGAYMVRLLVYIMEHCPHRIRLNRIIRDIPTTYIQGGERRCNLRHVIEAEMRARNIRCKDIRERECKGHPIDRAHTRLFMDEFRASEATELYLSVENHSRTELYGHLRLRLRDDAVGDEANILPVLRGCALIRELHTYGKLVAVSQHNTGHAAQHVGVGTQLMREAERIAVERGYRRAAVIAGVGVRRYYAKLGYRLEDTYMVKALGDHATAITEEQVRQDDDNENSAYRALLSTVRSFFGFGAAATTTPAKSSGTASA
;
A
#
# COMPACT_ATOMS: atom_id res chain seq x y z
N MET A 1 48.86 36.04 -9.75
CA MET A 1 50.07 35.65 -10.49
C MET A 1 49.62 34.69 -11.58
N CYS A 2 49.58 35.11 -12.85
CA CYS A 2 50.70 35.09 -13.83
C CYS A 2 50.95 33.65 -14.37
N VAL A 3 51.07 33.35 -15.67
CA VAL A 3 51.05 34.14 -16.95
C VAL A 3 50.88 33.11 -18.11
N ARG A 4 50.51 33.33 -19.39
CA ARG A 4 50.23 34.46 -20.33
C ARG A 4 48.95 34.09 -21.17
N ASP A 5 48.29 34.90 -22.02
CA ASP A 5 48.61 35.68 -23.25
C ASP A 5 49.18 34.84 -24.42
N LEU A 6 48.93 35.10 -25.72
CA LEU A 6 48.15 36.08 -26.54
C LEU A 6 47.85 35.34 -27.88
N SER A 7 47.02 35.75 -28.86
CA SER A 7 46.14 36.89 -29.21
C SER A 7 44.91 36.32 -29.98
N ALA A 8 44.02 36.97 -30.75
CA ALA A 8 43.76 38.33 -31.27
C ALA A 8 42.24 38.39 -31.67
N CYS A 9 41.69 39.35 -32.44
CA CYS A 9 41.54 40.81 -32.32
C CYS A 9 40.59 41.36 -33.44
N VAL A 10 39.32 41.66 -33.07
CA VAL A 10 38.47 42.82 -33.51
C VAL A 10 37.88 42.89 -34.97
N PRO A 11 36.86 43.76 -35.30
CA PRO A 11 35.52 43.26 -35.72
C PRO A 11 34.82 44.05 -36.90
N VAL A 12 33.49 44.37 -36.76
CA VAL A 12 32.55 45.14 -37.63
C VAL A 12 32.17 44.45 -38.98
N SER A 13 31.01 44.61 -39.65
CA SER A 13 29.79 45.46 -39.53
C SER A 13 28.51 44.78 -40.09
N ALA A 14 27.34 45.40 -39.88
CA ALA A 14 26.11 45.25 -40.70
C ALA A 14 25.89 46.55 -41.53
N PRO A 15 24.84 46.78 -42.39
CA PRO A 15 23.61 45.98 -42.63
C PRO A 15 23.05 45.93 -44.09
N ALA A 16 21.85 45.31 -44.22
CA ALA A 16 20.70 45.73 -45.08
C ALA A 16 20.42 45.15 -46.51
N LYS A 17 19.16 44.69 -46.67
CA LYS A 17 18.23 44.67 -47.85
C LYS A 17 18.56 43.86 -49.13
N ASN A 18 17.68 42.91 -49.48
CA ASN A 18 16.68 43.10 -50.56
C ASN A 18 15.61 41.97 -50.63
N HIS A 19 14.49 42.28 -51.30
CA HIS A 19 13.34 41.41 -51.68
C HIS A 19 13.48 40.97 -53.19
N PRO A 20 12.63 40.10 -53.81
CA PRO A 20 11.18 39.91 -53.58
C PRO A 20 10.59 38.46 -53.71
N GLU A 21 9.26 38.36 -53.57
CA GLU A 21 8.41 37.22 -54.00
C GLU A 21 8.20 37.20 -55.54
N PRO A 22 7.44 36.24 -56.10
CA PRO A 22 6.03 36.61 -56.37
C PRO A 22 4.95 35.48 -56.34
N SER A 23 3.70 35.93 -56.14
CA SER A 23 2.43 35.45 -56.75
C SER A 23 1.55 34.38 -56.07
N ARG A 24 0.23 34.47 -56.35
CA ARG A 24 -0.89 33.68 -55.80
C ARG A 24 -1.81 33.15 -56.92
N MET A 25 -2.41 31.97 -56.73
CA MET A 25 -3.81 31.60 -57.09
C MET A 25 -4.27 30.44 -56.17
N SER A 26 -5.51 30.16 -55.75
CA SER A 26 -6.88 30.76 -55.84
C SER A 26 -7.92 29.99 -56.68
N HIS A 27 -8.97 29.48 -56.01
CA HIS A 27 -10.22 28.86 -56.54
C HIS A 27 -10.03 27.48 -57.26
N ALA A 28 -11.01 26.57 -57.34
CA ALA A 28 -12.40 26.52 -56.84
C ALA A 28 -12.97 25.07 -56.75
N THR A 29 -14.19 24.94 -56.19
CA THR A 29 -15.26 23.93 -56.44
C THR A 29 -15.01 22.40 -56.30
N ASP A 30 -15.69 21.82 -55.30
CA ASP A 30 -16.78 20.83 -55.37
C ASP A 30 -16.71 19.46 -56.12
N ALA A 31 -17.36 18.49 -55.47
CA ALA A 31 -18.18 17.37 -56.00
C ALA A 31 -17.55 15.98 -56.31
N ASP A 32 -18.38 14.98 -56.01
CA ASP A 32 -18.51 13.57 -56.45
C ASP A 32 -17.27 12.64 -56.40
N GLU A 33 -17.28 11.44 -55.80
CA GLU A 33 -18.24 10.32 -55.71
C GLU A 33 -18.09 9.26 -56.85
N ALA A 34 -18.19 7.99 -56.44
CA ALA A 34 -18.41 6.77 -57.24
C ALA A 34 -17.24 6.07 -57.99
N ASP A 35 -17.04 4.81 -57.56
CA ASP A 35 -16.84 3.60 -58.36
C ASP A 35 -15.61 3.41 -59.29
N TRP A 36 -14.72 2.49 -58.92
CA TRP A 36 -13.97 1.67 -59.88
C TRP A 36 -14.21 0.19 -59.63
N LYS A 37 -14.93 -0.48 -60.54
CA LYS A 37 -15.27 -1.91 -60.47
C LYS A 37 -14.62 -2.71 -61.59
N ARG A 38 -14.02 -3.83 -61.16
CA ARG A 38 -13.86 -5.11 -61.90
C ARG A 38 -13.05 -5.09 -63.21
N THR A 39 -12.06 -5.98 -63.24
CA THR A 39 -12.16 -7.14 -64.15
C THR A 39 -12.49 -8.41 -63.34
N ARG A 40 -13.07 -9.41 -64.01
CA ARG A 40 -13.64 -10.65 -63.44
C ARG A 40 -13.68 -11.71 -64.54
N VAL A 41 -13.43 -12.98 -64.20
CA VAL A 41 -13.84 -14.26 -64.86
C VAL A 41 -12.87 -15.36 -64.38
N GLU A 42 -13.19 -16.64 -64.11
CA GLU A 42 -14.38 -17.44 -63.69
C GLU A 42 -13.80 -18.77 -63.11
N GLY A 43 -14.48 -19.63 -62.34
CA GLY A 43 -15.83 -19.62 -61.77
C GLY A 43 -16.22 -21.03 -61.25
N ARG A 44 -17.31 -21.12 -60.45
CA ARG A 44 -17.98 -22.36 -59.94
C ARG A 44 -17.21 -23.22 -58.91
N SER A 45 -17.84 -24.05 -58.05
CA SER A 45 -19.11 -23.92 -57.28
C SER A 45 -19.29 -25.10 -56.29
N ALA A 46 -19.38 -24.86 -54.98
CA ALA A 46 -19.91 -25.82 -53.99
C ALA A 46 -20.25 -25.12 -52.65
N SER A 47 -21.17 -25.71 -51.87
CA SER A 47 -21.62 -25.23 -50.54
C SER A 47 -20.98 -26.05 -49.40
N PRO A 48 -20.97 -25.58 -48.13
CA PRO A 48 -20.11 -26.13 -47.08
C PRO A 48 -20.69 -27.37 -46.37
N PRO A 49 -19.83 -28.28 -45.84
CA PRO A 49 -20.22 -29.35 -44.94
C PRO A 49 -20.23 -28.92 -43.46
N ALA A 50 -20.94 -29.65 -42.60
CA ALA A 50 -21.00 -29.43 -41.16
C ALA A 50 -20.47 -30.64 -40.35
N VAL A 51 -19.77 -30.32 -39.24
CA VAL A 51 -19.54 -31.08 -37.99
C VAL A 51 -19.52 -32.62 -38.03
N ALA A 52 -18.37 -33.21 -37.63
CA ALA A 52 -18.27 -34.58 -37.09
C ALA A 52 -17.15 -34.68 -36.00
N PRO A 53 -17.22 -35.63 -35.04
CA PRO A 53 -16.44 -35.60 -33.78
C PRO A 53 -15.18 -36.53 -33.76
N PRO A 54 -14.30 -36.41 -32.74
CA PRO A 54 -13.06 -37.20 -32.64
C PRO A 54 -13.25 -38.67 -32.20
N LEU A 55 -12.27 -39.51 -32.55
CA LEU A 55 -12.26 -40.96 -32.36
C LEU A 55 -11.89 -41.44 -30.94
N ARG A 56 -12.35 -42.66 -30.59
CA ARG A 56 -12.03 -43.40 -29.35
C ARG A 56 -11.69 -44.88 -29.64
N CYS A 57 -10.78 -45.44 -28.84
CA CYS A 57 -10.81 -46.82 -28.33
C CYS A 57 -10.45 -46.72 -26.83
N ARG A 58 -11.23 -47.20 -25.84
CA ARG A 58 -11.64 -48.59 -25.49
C ARG A 58 -10.39 -49.45 -25.17
N VAL A 59 -10.29 -50.20 -24.06
CA VAL A 59 -11.24 -51.06 -23.29
C VAL A 59 -10.89 -50.96 -21.78
N SER A 60 -11.74 -51.12 -20.75
CA SER A 60 -13.20 -51.18 -20.55
C SER A 60 -13.53 -50.99 -19.02
N PRO A 61 -14.81 -50.91 -18.57
CA PRO A 61 -15.18 -50.47 -17.22
C PRO A 61 -15.92 -51.48 -16.31
N GLU A 62 -15.86 -51.22 -15.00
CA GLU A 62 -16.72 -51.68 -13.89
C GLU A 62 -16.62 -50.62 -12.75
N VAL A 63 -17.57 -50.36 -11.84
CA VAL A 63 -18.96 -50.86 -11.65
C VAL A 63 -19.87 -49.73 -11.07
N ALA A 64 -21.01 -50.05 -10.45
CA ALA A 64 -21.97 -49.14 -9.78
C ALA A 64 -21.48 -48.62 -8.39
N ALA A 65 -22.16 -47.74 -7.63
CA ALA A 65 -23.58 -47.33 -7.66
C ALA A 65 -23.88 -45.91 -7.09
N GLU A 66 -25.18 -45.64 -6.96
CA GLU A 66 -25.91 -44.47 -6.40
C GLU A 66 -25.59 -44.22 -4.90
N ALA A 67 -26.06 -43.16 -4.20
CA ALA A 67 -27.28 -42.37 -4.36
C ALA A 67 -27.22 -40.94 -3.75
N ASP A 68 -28.40 -40.30 -3.69
CA ASP A 68 -28.69 -38.89 -3.36
C ASP A 68 -29.02 -38.66 -1.85
N ALA A 69 -29.59 -37.49 -1.53
CA ALA A 69 -30.40 -37.14 -0.34
C ALA A 69 -29.71 -36.62 0.95
N SER A 70 -29.51 -35.30 0.97
CA SER A 70 -30.10 -34.33 1.92
C SER A 70 -30.28 -34.62 3.45
N SER A 71 -29.87 -33.59 4.22
CA SER A 71 -30.59 -32.98 5.38
C SER A 71 -30.37 -33.48 6.83
N SER A 72 -30.37 -32.50 7.75
CA SER A 72 -30.54 -32.61 9.22
C SER A 72 -29.45 -33.34 10.03
N SER A 73 -29.35 -33.24 11.36
CA SER A 73 -29.47 -32.07 12.27
C SER A 73 -29.01 -32.50 13.68
N ALA A 74 -28.41 -31.59 14.47
CA ALA A 74 -28.13 -31.77 15.92
C ALA A 74 -27.18 -32.96 16.29
N ALA A 75 -26.70 -33.12 17.53
CA ALA A 75 -26.17 -32.12 18.50
C ALA A 75 -25.37 -32.81 19.64
N ALA A 76 -24.51 -32.03 20.31
CA ALA A 76 -24.07 -32.17 21.71
C ALA A 76 -23.18 -33.37 22.15
N ALA A 77 -22.60 -33.18 23.35
CA ALA A 77 -21.77 -34.08 24.18
C ALA A 77 -20.42 -34.57 23.56
N ALA A 78 -19.22 -34.37 24.16
CA ALA A 78 -18.71 -34.56 25.54
C ALA A 78 -18.41 -36.05 25.88
N ALA A 79 -17.40 -36.41 26.69
CA ALA A 79 -16.15 -35.76 27.14
C ALA A 79 -15.28 -36.76 27.96
N ALA A 80 -13.96 -36.48 28.07
CA ALA A 80 -13.04 -36.92 29.14
C ALA A 80 -12.69 -38.44 29.30
N ALA A 81 -11.73 -38.70 30.22
CA ALA A 81 -11.12 -39.99 30.63
C ALA A 81 -10.32 -40.75 29.53
N ALA A 82 -8.99 -40.94 29.54
CA ALA A 82 -7.87 -40.84 30.51
C ALA A 82 -7.46 -42.10 31.30
N ALA A 83 -6.15 -42.41 31.22
CA ALA A 83 -5.28 -43.17 32.12
C ALA A 83 -5.31 -44.74 32.18
N ALA A 84 -4.11 -45.32 31.93
CA ALA A 84 -3.32 -46.19 32.84
C ALA A 84 -2.90 -47.60 32.35
N GLY A 85 -1.59 -47.89 32.43
CA GLY A 85 -0.97 -49.24 32.44
C GLY A 85 -0.71 -49.90 31.06
N GLY A 86 0.36 -50.69 30.86
CA GLY A 86 1.55 -50.90 31.72
C GLY A 86 2.37 -52.17 31.42
N GLY A 87 3.51 -52.04 30.71
CA GLY A 87 4.51 -53.12 30.48
C GLY A 87 4.16 -54.13 29.37
N SER A 88 5.08 -54.99 28.89
CA SER A 88 6.55 -54.99 28.99
C SER A 88 7.22 -55.93 27.95
N CYS A 89 8.52 -55.76 27.70
CA CYS A 89 9.51 -56.71 27.13
C CYS A 89 9.46 -57.18 25.64
N VAL A 90 10.55 -56.82 24.91
CA VAL A 90 11.31 -57.61 23.89
C VAL A 90 10.60 -57.96 22.55
N GLY A 91 11.19 -57.78 21.35
CA GLY A 91 12.46 -57.14 20.97
C GLY A 91 13.01 -57.56 19.59
N ARG A 92 14.08 -56.90 19.12
CA ARG A 92 14.84 -57.04 17.83
C ARG A 92 14.27 -56.29 16.61
N GLY A 93 15.16 -55.72 15.79
CA GLY A 93 14.90 -55.31 14.39
C GLY A 93 15.10 -53.82 14.08
N ALA A 94 16.35 -53.36 13.93
CA ALA A 94 16.66 -52.06 13.28
C ALA A 94 16.97 -52.27 11.79
N PRO A 95 16.80 -51.23 10.95
CA PRO A 95 18.01 -50.53 10.50
C PRO A 95 17.98 -49.01 10.72
N SER A 96 19.17 -48.42 10.66
CA SER A 96 19.52 -47.04 11.01
C SER A 96 18.80 -45.92 10.24
N SER A 97 18.48 -44.83 10.95
CA SER A 97 18.31 -43.48 10.40
C SER A 97 19.43 -42.55 10.90
N PRO A 98 19.74 -41.42 10.22
CA PRO A 98 20.76 -40.47 10.67
C PRO A 98 20.43 -39.80 12.02
N PRO A 99 21.42 -39.28 12.75
CA PRO A 99 21.23 -38.88 14.15
C PRO A 99 20.47 -37.56 14.31
N ALA A 100 19.36 -37.59 15.03
CA ALA A 100 18.74 -36.40 15.58
C ALA A 100 19.62 -35.81 16.71
N LEU A 101 20.20 -34.64 16.49
CA LEU A 101 20.98 -33.94 17.51
C LEU A 101 20.07 -33.46 18.64
N ARG A 102 20.26 -34.03 19.83
CA ARG A 102 19.61 -33.58 21.06
C ARG A 102 20.08 -32.16 21.39
N LYS A 103 19.13 -31.26 21.69
CA LYS A 103 19.44 -30.08 22.53
C LYS A 103 19.68 -30.58 23.95
N GLU A 104 20.94 -30.67 24.35
CA GLU A 104 21.28 -30.86 25.77
C GLU A 104 20.96 -29.58 26.57
N GLY A 105 20.72 -29.74 27.87
CA GLY A 105 20.29 -28.65 28.74
C GLY A 105 21.42 -27.66 29.02
N SER A 106 21.49 -26.58 28.24
CA SER A 106 22.21 -25.38 28.67
C SER A 106 21.52 -24.77 29.89
N ALA A 107 22.29 -24.27 30.85
CA ALA A 107 21.76 -23.70 32.08
C ALA A 107 20.84 -22.51 31.82
N ALA A 108 19.91 -22.27 32.75
CA ALA A 108 18.97 -21.15 32.69
C ALA A 108 19.71 -19.81 32.78
N SER A 109 20.10 -19.26 31.63
CA SER A 109 20.67 -17.92 31.52
C SER A 109 19.58 -16.90 31.85
N THR A 110 19.65 -16.30 33.03
CA THR A 110 18.80 -15.17 33.44
C THR A 110 19.26 -13.89 32.72
N LEU A 111 19.15 -13.90 31.40
CA LEU A 111 19.16 -12.68 30.59
C LEU A 111 17.95 -11.84 31.01
N HIS A 112 18.15 -10.53 31.15
CA HIS A 112 17.06 -9.60 31.41
C HIS A 112 16.08 -9.63 30.24
N THR A 113 14.87 -10.15 30.45
CA THR A 113 13.74 -9.93 29.55
C THR A 113 13.50 -8.44 29.41
N SER A 114 13.66 -7.93 28.20
CA SER A 114 13.46 -6.53 27.84
C SER A 114 12.01 -6.09 28.12
N ALA A 115 11.79 -4.78 28.29
CA ALA A 115 10.41 -4.27 28.35
C ALA A 115 9.67 -4.44 27.01
N LYS A 116 10.41 -4.71 25.92
CA LYS A 116 9.85 -5.14 24.63
C LYS A 116 9.20 -6.53 24.76
N GLU A 117 9.91 -7.50 25.32
CA GLU A 117 9.38 -8.85 25.56
C GLU A 117 8.17 -8.80 26.53
N ALA A 118 8.24 -8.03 27.62
CA ALA A 118 7.11 -7.84 28.53
C ALA A 118 5.88 -7.14 27.89
N ARG A 119 6.05 -6.39 26.78
CA ARG A 119 4.92 -5.83 26.00
C ARG A 119 4.30 -6.87 25.05
N PHE A 120 5.05 -7.90 24.65
CA PHE A 120 4.66 -8.91 23.65
C PHE A 120 4.49 -10.33 24.21
N GLU A 121 4.69 -10.54 25.50
CA GLU A 121 4.38 -11.78 26.20
C GLU A 121 2.92 -12.18 25.96
N GLY A 122 2.70 -13.40 25.43
CA GLY A 122 1.38 -13.88 25.00
C GLY A 122 0.79 -13.23 23.74
N ARG A 123 1.56 -12.45 22.95
CA ARG A 123 1.10 -11.76 21.72
C ARG A 123 1.68 -12.37 20.43
N CYS A 124 1.70 -13.70 20.32
CA CYS A 124 2.15 -14.44 19.13
C CYS A 124 1.20 -15.60 18.76
N MET A 125 1.29 -16.10 17.52
CA MET A 125 0.59 -17.32 17.10
C MET A 125 1.14 -18.59 17.78
N PRO A 126 0.35 -19.68 17.87
CA PRO A 126 0.82 -20.98 18.35
C PRO A 126 2.06 -21.48 17.59
N PRO A 127 3.02 -22.17 18.25
CA PRO A 127 4.27 -22.60 17.60
C PRO A 127 4.09 -23.52 16.38
N ASP A 128 2.97 -24.26 16.32
CA ASP A 128 2.62 -25.16 15.23
C ASP A 128 2.00 -24.44 14.01
N PHE A 129 1.67 -23.14 14.10
CA PHE A 129 1.04 -22.36 13.02
C PHE A 129 1.80 -22.45 11.68
N HIS A 130 3.13 -22.43 11.72
CA HIS A 130 3.97 -22.51 10.52
C HIS A 130 4.14 -23.94 9.97
N SER A 131 3.74 -24.99 10.69
CA SER A 131 3.78 -26.38 10.18
C SER A 131 2.93 -26.58 8.92
N LEU A 132 1.91 -25.73 8.72
CA LEU A 132 1.08 -25.69 7.52
C LEU A 132 1.83 -25.28 6.23
N LEU A 133 3.09 -24.85 6.32
CA LEU A 133 3.93 -24.42 5.19
C LEU A 133 4.99 -25.46 4.77
N GLY A 134 5.14 -26.54 5.53
CA GLY A 134 6.29 -27.45 5.46
C GLY A 134 7.53 -26.88 6.18
N ASP A 135 8.59 -27.70 6.25
CA ASP A 135 9.88 -27.25 6.78
C ASP A 135 10.56 -26.25 5.83
N TYR A 136 11.31 -25.29 6.40
CA TYR A 136 12.14 -24.37 5.62
C TYR A 136 13.57 -24.29 6.18
N ALA A 137 14.55 -24.19 5.30
CA ALA A 137 15.94 -24.00 5.70
C ALA A 137 16.14 -22.62 6.37
N VAL A 138 16.96 -22.52 7.42
CA VAL A 138 17.38 -21.22 7.94
C VAL A 138 18.45 -20.64 6.99
N PRO A 139 18.32 -19.39 6.50
CA PRO A 139 19.33 -18.81 5.61
C PRO A 139 20.69 -18.67 6.30
N GLU A 140 21.80 -18.94 5.60
CA GLU A 140 23.14 -18.85 6.18
C GLU A 140 23.48 -17.43 6.68
N GLU A 141 23.04 -16.41 5.95
CA GLU A 141 23.14 -14.98 6.30
C GLU A 141 22.37 -14.59 7.59
N ALA A 142 21.63 -15.51 8.22
CA ALA A 142 20.91 -15.23 9.48
C ALA A 142 21.86 -14.89 10.64
N LYS A 143 23.09 -15.41 10.65
CA LYS A 143 24.09 -15.09 11.69
C LYS A 143 24.51 -13.62 11.64
N ASP A 144 24.82 -13.10 10.45
CA ASP A 144 25.06 -11.66 10.21
C ASP A 144 23.88 -10.82 10.72
N VAL A 145 22.66 -11.34 10.59
CA VAL A 145 21.43 -10.65 11.03
C VAL A 145 21.31 -10.62 12.55
N GLU A 146 21.64 -11.70 13.24
CA GLU A 146 21.64 -11.82 14.71
C GLU A 146 22.60 -10.81 15.35
N ASP A 147 23.83 -10.73 14.87
CA ASP A 147 24.81 -9.71 15.28
C ASP A 147 24.30 -8.27 15.00
N LEU A 148 23.59 -8.07 13.88
CA LEU A 148 22.92 -6.81 13.53
C LEU A 148 21.58 -6.58 14.26
N VAL A 149 21.05 -7.52 15.05
CA VAL A 149 19.94 -7.26 15.99
C VAL A 149 20.48 -6.82 17.34
N ALA A 150 21.58 -7.40 17.80
CA ALA A 150 22.14 -7.14 19.13
C ALA A 150 22.43 -5.64 19.41
N GLY A 151 22.76 -4.86 18.38
CA GLY A 151 22.98 -3.40 18.46
C GLY A 151 21.72 -2.52 18.40
N HIS A 152 20.52 -3.08 18.64
CA HIS A 152 19.23 -2.39 18.51
C HIS A 152 18.43 -2.28 19.83
N GLU A 153 19.11 -1.87 20.90
CA GLU A 153 18.51 -1.46 22.19
C GLU A 153 17.27 -0.57 22.01
N ASP A 154 16.13 -0.94 22.63
CA ASP A 154 14.99 -0.02 22.82
C ASP A 154 15.32 0.95 23.99
N PHE A 155 14.51 1.99 24.18
CA PHE A 155 14.70 2.95 25.27
C PHE A 155 14.65 2.30 26.66
N SER A 156 13.99 1.15 26.78
CA SER A 156 13.97 0.31 27.98
C SER A 156 15.27 -0.44 28.25
N ASP A 157 16.15 -0.55 27.26
CA ASP A 157 17.31 -1.43 27.25
C ASP A 157 18.61 -0.59 27.25
N LEU A 158 18.55 0.65 26.74
CA LEU A 158 19.62 1.65 26.85
C LEU A 158 20.17 1.74 28.29
N ALA A 159 21.50 1.74 28.42
CA ALA A 159 22.20 1.89 29.69
C ALA A 159 21.62 3.06 30.55
N PRO A 160 21.47 2.90 31.88
CA PRO A 160 20.76 3.86 32.73
C PRO A 160 21.26 5.31 32.61
N GLU A 161 22.58 5.48 32.54
CA GLU A 161 23.28 6.76 32.36
C GLU A 161 22.86 7.48 31.06
N ARG A 162 22.78 6.72 29.96
CA ARG A 162 22.35 7.22 28.64
C ARG A 162 20.87 7.60 28.66
N ARG A 163 20.04 6.80 29.33
CA ARG A 163 18.61 7.06 29.52
C ARG A 163 18.38 8.34 30.32
N GLU A 164 19.11 8.53 31.41
CA GLU A 164 19.01 9.75 32.21
C GLU A 164 19.55 10.99 31.46
N ALA A 165 20.60 10.85 30.65
CA ALA A 165 21.09 11.91 29.76
C ALA A 165 20.04 12.31 28.70
N LEU A 166 19.33 11.33 28.12
CA LEU A 166 18.20 11.56 27.21
C LEU A 166 17.05 12.31 27.91
N LEU A 167 16.62 11.84 29.08
CA LEU A 167 15.54 12.49 29.85
C LEU A 167 15.89 13.93 30.24
N ARG A 168 17.13 14.19 30.70
CA ARG A 168 17.63 15.55 30.99
C ARG A 168 17.69 16.44 29.73
N SER A 169 18.10 15.88 28.60
CA SER A 169 18.17 16.62 27.33
C SER A 169 16.78 16.98 26.79
N VAL A 170 15.79 16.08 26.95
CA VAL A 170 14.40 16.35 26.56
C VAL A 170 13.70 17.34 27.51
N ARG A 171 13.91 17.25 28.84
CA ARG A 171 13.44 18.29 29.77
C ARG A 171 13.98 19.68 29.39
N THR A 172 15.22 19.74 28.90
CA THR A 172 15.85 20.98 28.40
C THR A 172 15.26 21.45 27.06
N LEU A 173 14.96 20.51 26.15
CA LEU A 173 14.29 20.80 24.87
C LEU A 173 12.90 21.39 25.10
N VAL A 174 12.08 20.76 25.94
CA VAL A 174 10.70 21.18 26.22
C VAL A 174 10.66 22.58 26.84
N LYS A 175 11.51 22.86 27.84
CA LYS A 175 11.62 24.19 28.44
C LYS A 175 11.97 25.28 27.42
N LYS A 176 12.91 25.02 26.51
CA LYS A 176 13.36 26.00 25.49
C LYS A 176 12.48 26.05 24.25
N ALA A 177 11.62 25.05 24.04
CA ALA A 177 10.63 25.04 22.97
C ALA A 177 9.44 25.95 23.27
N ALA A 178 9.15 26.24 24.55
CA ALA A 178 8.15 27.23 24.95
C ALA A 178 8.51 28.65 24.44
N ASP A 179 9.80 28.99 24.44
CA ASP A 179 10.32 30.29 23.98
C ASP A 179 10.61 30.32 22.46
N ALA A 180 10.31 29.25 21.71
CA ALA A 180 10.77 29.09 20.33
C ALA A 180 9.84 29.79 19.31
N SER A 181 10.18 31.02 18.96
CA SER A 181 9.43 31.87 18.00
C SER A 181 9.40 31.39 16.54
N SER A 182 10.07 30.29 16.16
CA SER A 182 10.08 29.79 14.77
C SER A 182 10.39 28.29 14.64
N PRO A 183 9.92 27.61 13.56
CA PRO A 183 10.25 26.22 13.29
C PRO A 183 11.76 25.95 13.13
N GLY A 184 12.52 26.91 12.61
CA GLY A 184 13.97 26.79 12.44
C GLY A 184 14.74 26.80 13.77
N GLN A 185 14.34 27.67 14.71
CA GLN A 185 14.88 27.66 16.07
C GLN A 185 14.55 26.34 16.79
N LEU A 186 13.34 25.82 16.61
CA LEU A 186 12.90 24.57 17.23
C LEU A 186 13.67 23.34 16.69
N GLU A 187 13.92 23.27 15.38
CA GLU A 187 14.77 22.21 14.80
C GLU A 187 16.24 22.36 15.25
N HIS A 188 16.77 23.58 15.41
CA HIS A 188 18.10 23.81 16.00
C HIS A 188 18.16 23.33 17.46
N LEU A 189 17.14 23.64 18.29
CA LEU A 189 17.04 23.15 19.66
C LEU A 189 16.97 21.62 19.70
N ARG A 190 16.24 20.99 18.78
CA ARG A 190 16.17 19.53 18.63
C ARG A 190 17.52 18.91 18.25
N VAL A 191 18.27 19.53 17.33
CA VAL A 191 19.65 19.11 17.00
C VAL A 191 20.56 19.26 18.21
N LYS A 192 20.45 20.35 18.97
CA LYS A 192 21.22 20.54 20.21
C LYS A 192 20.87 19.49 21.27
N ALA A 193 19.59 19.15 21.45
CA ALA A 193 19.14 18.09 22.35
C ALA A 193 19.57 16.68 21.93
N SER A 194 19.92 16.46 20.65
CA SER A 194 20.51 15.18 20.19
C SER A 194 22.00 15.00 20.50
N ARG A 195 22.68 16.03 21.04
CA ARG A 195 24.09 15.93 21.50
C ARG A 195 24.11 15.74 23.01
N LEU A 196 24.10 14.48 23.45
CA LEU A 196 24.09 14.13 24.87
C LEU A 196 25.45 14.46 25.52
N PRO A 197 25.50 15.23 26.62
CA PRO A 197 26.74 15.44 27.36
C PRO A 197 27.34 14.11 27.85
N GLY A 198 28.64 13.90 27.63
CA GLY A 198 29.36 12.68 28.01
C GLY A 198 29.41 11.58 26.95
N PHE A 199 28.54 11.61 25.94
CA PHE A 199 28.49 10.60 24.87
C PHE A 199 29.18 11.10 23.59
N LYS A 200 29.85 10.18 22.87
CA LYS A 200 30.54 10.48 21.60
C LYS A 200 29.61 10.48 20.39
N ASP A 201 28.47 9.79 20.48
CA ASP A 201 27.46 9.67 19.43
C ASP A 201 26.26 10.61 19.64
N THR A 202 25.44 10.78 18.59
CA THR A 202 24.22 11.60 18.67
C THR A 202 23.00 10.73 18.91
N ALA A 203 22.16 11.14 19.87
CA ALA A 203 20.90 10.48 20.20
C ALA A 203 19.99 10.38 18.96
N ARG A 204 19.44 9.19 18.72
CA ARG A 204 18.52 8.97 17.61
C ARG A 204 17.21 9.72 17.89
N LYS A 205 16.57 10.24 16.84
CA LYS A 205 15.31 11.01 16.96
C LYS A 205 14.18 10.20 17.64
N SER A 206 14.20 8.88 17.52
CA SER A 206 13.32 7.94 18.24
C SER A 206 13.62 7.85 19.74
N GLU A 207 14.89 7.89 20.16
CA GLU A 207 15.29 7.87 21.59
C GLU A 207 14.78 9.13 22.30
N LEU A 208 14.89 10.30 21.66
CA LEU A 208 14.30 11.55 22.14
C LEU A 208 12.77 11.51 22.20
N THR A 209 12.12 10.82 21.25
CA THR A 209 10.65 10.66 21.23
C THR A 209 10.17 9.73 22.36
N ALA A 210 10.89 8.65 22.62
CA ALA A 210 10.62 7.73 23.73
C ALA A 210 10.81 8.43 25.09
N ALA A 211 11.92 9.15 25.28
CA ALA A 211 12.18 9.96 26.47
C ALA A 211 11.09 11.00 26.72
N TYR A 212 10.65 11.72 25.68
CA TYR A 212 9.55 12.69 25.77
C TYR A 212 8.24 12.01 26.22
N ARG A 213 7.84 10.92 25.57
CA ARG A 213 6.61 10.19 25.93
C ARG A 213 6.69 9.48 27.27
N GLN A 214 7.88 9.16 27.77
CA GLN A 214 8.04 8.71 29.16
C GLN A 214 7.76 9.86 30.13
N LEU A 215 8.41 11.01 29.95
CA LEU A 215 8.21 12.18 30.81
C LEU A 215 6.75 12.69 30.82
N VAL A 216 6.03 12.60 29.70
CA VAL A 216 4.58 12.90 29.64
C VAL A 216 3.77 11.90 30.47
N ARG A 217 4.00 10.58 30.29
CA ARG A 217 3.30 9.52 31.07
C ARG A 217 3.59 9.58 32.57
N GLU A 218 4.78 10.05 32.95
CA GLU A 218 5.18 10.29 34.33
C GLU A 218 4.63 11.61 34.92
N GLY A 219 3.94 12.44 34.13
CA GLY A 219 3.49 13.78 34.53
C GLY A 219 4.63 14.79 34.75
N ALA A 220 5.87 14.42 34.40
CA ALA A 220 7.08 15.22 34.63
C ALA A 220 7.25 16.38 33.62
N ILE A 221 6.50 16.37 32.52
CA ILE A 221 6.30 17.50 31.57
C ILE A 221 4.84 17.50 31.07
N CYS A 222 4.34 18.67 30.67
CA CYS A 222 3.10 18.79 29.92
C CYS A 222 3.31 18.43 28.44
N GLU A 223 2.26 17.99 27.76
CA GLU A 223 2.27 17.78 26.31
C GLU A 223 2.53 19.09 25.54
N SER A 224 3.32 19.03 24.48
CA SER A 224 3.64 20.16 23.62
C SER A 224 3.63 19.73 22.15
N VAL A 225 2.57 20.13 21.44
CA VAL A 225 2.37 19.85 20.00
C VAL A 225 3.59 20.27 19.17
N ALA A 226 4.22 21.40 19.52
CA ALA A 226 5.43 21.88 18.85
C ALA A 226 6.62 20.90 19.03
N VAL A 227 6.85 20.41 20.26
CA VAL A 227 7.91 19.44 20.55
C VAL A 227 7.64 18.10 19.86
N GLU A 228 6.39 17.64 19.86
CA GLU A 228 6.00 16.41 19.14
C GLU A 228 6.21 16.53 17.64
N GLU A 229 5.74 17.63 17.03
CA GLU A 229 6.01 17.91 15.62
C GLU A 229 7.51 18.02 15.31
N ALA A 230 8.31 18.57 16.22
CA ALA A 230 9.76 18.57 16.10
C ALA A 230 10.35 17.17 16.24
N LEU A 231 9.77 16.28 17.05
CA LEU A 231 10.26 14.92 17.30
C LEU A 231 9.76 13.85 16.30
N ILE A 232 8.72 14.11 15.50
CA ILE A 232 8.29 13.20 14.41
C ILE A 232 9.43 12.94 13.40
N ARG A 233 9.72 11.66 13.14
CA ARG A 233 10.75 11.23 12.17
C ARG A 233 10.11 10.87 10.82
N LYS A 234 10.54 11.53 9.74
CA LYS A 234 9.97 11.44 8.38
C LYS A 234 8.48 11.85 8.33
N LYS A 235 8.15 13.12 8.67
CA LYS A 235 6.79 13.69 8.67
C LYS A 235 5.91 13.22 7.50
N GLY A 236 6.45 13.25 6.28
CA GLY A 236 5.80 12.78 5.04
C GLY A 236 5.20 11.37 5.05
N LYS A 237 5.49 10.51 6.04
CA LYS A 237 4.85 9.19 6.21
C LYS A 237 3.41 9.22 6.72
N SER A 238 2.97 10.30 7.37
CA SER A 238 1.59 10.46 7.86
C SER A 238 0.84 11.61 7.19
N HIS A 239 1.42 12.22 6.16
CA HIS A 239 0.79 13.30 5.39
C HIS A 239 -0.41 12.83 4.57
N SER A 240 -0.51 11.53 4.27
CA SER A 240 -1.63 10.91 3.56
C SER A 240 -2.77 10.46 4.49
N GLY A 241 -2.75 10.81 5.79
CA GLY A 241 -3.79 10.41 6.75
C GLY A 241 -3.91 8.91 7.05
N VAL A 242 -3.05 8.06 6.46
CA VAL A 242 -3.12 6.60 6.51
C VAL A 242 -1.72 6.03 6.72
N LEU A 243 -1.57 5.10 7.68
CA LEU A 243 -0.29 4.43 7.95
C LEU A 243 -0.20 3.07 7.27
N VAL A 244 0.95 2.79 6.66
CA VAL A 244 1.24 1.50 6.02
C VAL A 244 1.95 0.55 6.99
N VAL A 245 1.26 -0.51 7.37
CA VAL A 245 1.82 -1.68 8.07
C VAL A 245 2.07 -2.78 7.03
N THR A 246 3.28 -3.33 7.02
CA THR A 246 3.67 -4.37 6.06
C THR A 246 4.16 -5.61 6.81
N VAL A 247 3.51 -6.74 6.57
CA VAL A 247 3.82 -8.05 7.16
C VAL A 247 4.18 -9.03 6.04
N PHE A 248 4.98 -10.03 6.39
CA PHE A 248 5.47 -11.05 5.48
C PHE A 248 4.94 -12.42 5.90
N MET A 249 4.43 -13.18 4.95
CA MET A 249 4.04 -14.58 5.13
C MET A 249 5.28 -15.45 5.28
N GLY A 250 5.14 -16.60 5.95
CA GLY A 250 6.28 -17.50 6.18
C GLY A 250 6.84 -18.12 4.89
N PRO A 251 8.16 -18.39 4.83
CA PRO A 251 8.74 -19.25 3.81
C PRO A 251 8.26 -20.69 3.97
N GLY A 252 8.42 -21.48 2.91
CA GLY A 252 7.96 -22.87 2.82
C GLY A 252 7.64 -23.22 1.37
N GLU A 253 6.99 -24.37 1.16
CA GLU A 253 6.73 -24.94 -0.17
C GLU A 253 5.82 -24.06 -1.05
N PHE A 254 5.02 -23.18 -0.44
CA PHE A 254 3.87 -22.52 -1.07
C PHE A 254 4.09 -21.07 -1.54
N SER A 255 5.32 -20.52 -1.47
CA SER A 255 5.53 -19.08 -1.71
C SER A 255 5.28 -18.64 -3.17
N CYS A 256 5.92 -19.28 -4.15
CA CYS A 256 5.59 -19.21 -5.59
C CYS A 256 6.37 -20.28 -6.39
N PRO A 257 5.71 -21.28 -7.03
CA PRO A 257 6.37 -22.39 -7.72
C PRO A 257 6.81 -22.06 -9.17
N LYS A 258 7.03 -20.77 -9.50
CA LYS A 258 7.28 -20.31 -10.87
C LYS A 258 8.65 -19.65 -10.97
N ASP A 259 9.56 -20.28 -11.72
CA ASP A 259 10.95 -19.85 -11.82
C ASP A 259 11.19 -18.68 -12.79
N CYS A 260 10.55 -17.54 -12.53
CA CYS A 260 10.83 -16.31 -13.27
C CYS A 260 12.27 -15.87 -13.00
N HIS A 261 13.06 -15.75 -14.05
CA HIS A 261 14.54 -15.71 -13.99
C HIS A 261 15.12 -14.48 -13.26
N TYR A 262 14.36 -13.39 -13.17
CA TYR A 262 14.70 -12.17 -12.40
C TYR A 262 14.25 -12.23 -10.92
N CYS A 263 13.42 -13.20 -10.52
CA CYS A 263 12.93 -13.30 -9.13
C CYS A 263 13.93 -14.07 -8.27
N PRO A 264 14.56 -13.47 -7.23
CA PRO A 264 15.47 -14.20 -6.36
C PRO A 264 14.78 -15.38 -5.65
N ASN A 265 15.55 -16.43 -5.42
CA ASN A 265 15.15 -17.69 -4.80
C ASN A 265 16.10 -18.06 -3.64
N GLN A 266 16.28 -17.14 -2.70
CA GLN A 266 17.15 -17.36 -1.54
C GLN A 266 16.57 -18.48 -0.65
N PRO A 267 17.34 -19.53 -0.32
CA PRO A 267 16.89 -20.58 0.60
C PRO A 267 16.43 -20.00 1.94
N GLY A 268 15.27 -20.45 2.43
CA GLY A 268 14.68 -19.96 3.68
C GLY A 268 13.93 -18.64 3.60
N ILE A 269 13.78 -18.06 2.41
CA ILE A 269 13.05 -16.81 2.17
C ILE A 269 11.95 -17.05 1.11
N ALA A 270 10.84 -16.33 1.21
CA ALA A 270 9.80 -16.36 0.19
C ALA A 270 10.32 -15.88 -1.18
N ARG A 271 9.86 -16.51 -2.28
CA ARG A 271 10.28 -16.16 -3.65
C ARG A 271 10.11 -14.64 -3.92
N SER A 272 11.05 -14.07 -4.67
CA SER A 272 11.13 -12.64 -5.04
C SER A 272 11.64 -11.68 -3.94
N TYR A 273 12.09 -12.21 -2.81
CA TYR A 273 12.61 -11.46 -1.66
C TYR A 273 14.00 -11.93 -1.22
N LEU A 274 14.74 -11.06 -0.52
CA LEU A 274 16.07 -11.33 0.06
C LEU A 274 16.11 -10.94 1.55
N LEU A 275 16.82 -11.71 2.38
CA LEU A 275 16.80 -11.58 3.84
C LEU A 275 17.12 -10.16 4.35
N LYS A 276 18.17 -9.51 3.82
CA LYS A 276 18.60 -8.19 4.28
C LYS A 276 17.71 -7.02 3.79
N GLU A 277 16.61 -7.28 3.07
CA GLU A 277 15.59 -6.25 2.80
C GLU A 277 14.85 -5.83 4.09
N PRO A 278 14.70 -4.53 4.43
CA PRO A 278 14.13 -4.07 5.71
C PRO A 278 12.66 -4.46 6.00
N GLY A 279 11.97 -5.06 5.03
CA GLY A 279 10.68 -5.72 5.22
C GLY A 279 10.88 -7.16 5.74
N VAL A 280 11.52 -7.97 4.90
CA VAL A 280 11.84 -9.39 5.08
C VAL A 280 12.60 -9.63 6.38
N LEU A 281 13.59 -8.78 6.67
CA LEU A 281 14.40 -8.81 7.89
C LEU A 281 13.57 -8.74 9.17
N ARG A 282 12.46 -7.98 9.16
CA ARG A 282 11.51 -7.93 10.30
C ARG A 282 10.61 -9.16 10.33
N GLY A 283 10.24 -9.71 9.18
CA GLY A 283 9.52 -10.99 9.12
C GLY A 283 10.31 -12.10 9.81
N PHE A 284 11.55 -12.32 9.35
CA PHE A 284 12.47 -13.29 9.94
C PHE A 284 12.70 -13.08 11.44
N ARG A 285 13.01 -11.84 11.87
CA ARG A 285 13.20 -11.49 13.30
C ARG A 285 11.98 -11.72 14.20
N ASN A 286 10.78 -11.83 13.64
CA ASN A 286 9.54 -12.14 14.36
C ASN A 286 9.04 -13.56 14.06
N GLY A 287 9.89 -14.46 13.57
CA GLY A 287 9.52 -15.85 13.24
C GLY A 287 8.45 -15.98 12.15
N TRP A 288 8.23 -14.93 11.36
CA TRP A 288 7.12 -14.77 10.40
C TRP A 288 5.71 -14.72 11.02
N ASP A 289 5.60 -14.55 12.34
CA ASP A 289 4.33 -14.42 13.05
C ASP A 289 3.60 -13.12 12.63
N PRO A 290 2.34 -13.19 12.15
CA PRO A 290 1.57 -12.01 11.75
C PRO A 290 1.36 -11.02 12.91
N ILE A 291 1.19 -11.51 14.14
CA ILE A 291 0.88 -10.68 15.31
C ILE A 291 2.11 -9.85 15.67
N SER A 292 3.23 -10.50 15.97
CA SER A 292 4.50 -9.86 16.33
C SER A 292 5.01 -8.91 15.23
N GLN A 293 4.88 -9.29 13.95
CA GLN A 293 5.23 -8.39 12.83
C GLN A 293 4.35 -7.14 12.76
N PHE A 294 3.04 -7.26 13.01
CA PHE A 294 2.13 -6.12 13.07
C PHE A 294 2.50 -5.22 14.25
N TYR A 295 2.68 -5.79 15.45
CA TYR A 295 3.01 -5.07 16.68
C TYR A 295 4.38 -4.37 16.63
N ASP A 296 5.44 -5.02 16.14
CA ASP A 296 6.77 -4.41 15.97
C ASP A 296 6.70 -3.25 14.97
N ARG A 297 5.97 -3.41 13.86
CA ARG A 297 5.78 -2.35 12.87
C ARG A 297 4.93 -1.19 13.39
N ALA A 298 3.82 -1.47 14.08
CA ALA A 298 2.95 -0.46 14.65
C ALA A 298 3.67 0.31 15.77
N SER A 299 4.37 -0.39 16.67
CA SER A 299 5.22 0.22 17.71
C SER A 299 6.35 1.04 17.11
N ALA A 300 6.96 0.60 16.00
CA ALA A 300 7.94 1.40 15.29
C ALA A 300 7.34 2.67 14.63
N LEU A 301 6.08 2.66 14.18
CA LEU A 301 5.40 3.86 13.68
C LEU A 301 5.04 4.80 14.84
N GLU A 302 4.50 4.25 15.92
CA GLU A 302 4.23 4.93 17.18
C GLU A 302 5.48 5.63 17.71
N ASN A 303 6.61 4.92 17.88
CA ASN A 303 7.89 5.45 18.38
C ASN A 303 8.57 6.47 17.43
N ASN A 304 8.10 6.62 16.19
CA ASN A 304 8.52 7.71 15.28
C ASN A 304 7.59 8.94 15.34
N GLY A 305 6.61 8.95 16.25
CA GLY A 305 5.71 10.06 16.53
C GLY A 305 4.34 10.00 15.82
N HIS A 306 4.00 8.90 15.15
CA HIS A 306 2.69 8.73 14.50
C HIS A 306 1.64 8.17 15.48
N VAL A 307 0.35 8.32 15.15
CA VAL A 307 -0.79 7.67 15.81
C VAL A 307 -1.27 6.52 14.93
N VAL A 308 -1.48 5.33 15.49
CA VAL A 308 -1.80 4.11 14.73
C VAL A 308 -3.29 3.80 14.80
N ASP A 309 -4.11 4.67 14.19
CA ASP A 309 -5.58 4.55 14.20
C ASP A 309 -6.19 4.11 12.86
N LYS A 310 -5.60 4.53 11.73
CA LYS A 310 -6.00 4.16 10.36
C LYS A 310 -4.83 3.46 9.65
N VAL A 311 -4.95 2.14 9.46
CA VAL A 311 -3.92 1.29 8.86
C VAL A 311 -4.37 0.77 7.49
N GLU A 312 -3.50 0.89 6.49
CA GLU A 312 -3.54 0.06 5.29
C GLU A 312 -2.54 -1.09 5.47
N LEU A 313 -3.05 -2.31 5.53
CA LEU A 313 -2.25 -3.53 5.68
C LEU A 313 -1.74 -3.97 4.30
N ILE A 314 -0.45 -4.28 4.19
CA ILE A 314 0.15 -4.89 3.00
C ILE A 314 0.76 -6.22 3.40
N ILE A 315 0.34 -7.29 2.73
CA ILE A 315 0.82 -8.65 2.95
C ILE A 315 1.67 -9.07 1.75
N LEU A 316 2.91 -9.42 2.04
CA LEU A 316 3.93 -9.82 1.06
C LEU A 316 4.41 -11.24 1.38
N GLY A 317 5.03 -11.92 0.42
CA GLY A 317 5.47 -13.31 0.57
C GLY A 317 5.52 -14.11 -0.73
N GLY A 318 5.62 -13.46 -1.89
CA GLY A 318 5.77 -14.12 -3.19
C GLY A 318 4.49 -14.04 -4.02
N THR A 319 3.59 -15.01 -3.87
CA THR A 319 2.29 -14.99 -4.56
C THR A 319 1.20 -15.55 -3.63
N PHE A 320 0.48 -14.63 -2.99
CA PHE A 320 -0.51 -14.89 -1.93
C PHE A 320 -1.49 -16.02 -2.23
N SER A 321 -1.91 -16.15 -3.50
CA SER A 321 -2.90 -17.14 -3.94
C SER A 321 -2.48 -18.61 -3.74
N PHE A 322 -1.16 -18.91 -3.74
CA PHE A 322 -0.66 -20.29 -3.57
C PHE A 322 -0.66 -20.78 -2.12
N TYR A 323 -0.68 -19.88 -1.13
CA TYR A 323 -0.64 -20.28 0.27
C TYR A 323 -1.89 -21.07 0.67
N PRO A 324 -1.76 -22.13 1.50
CA PRO A 324 -2.87 -22.98 1.92
C PRO A 324 -4.02 -22.16 2.53
N THR A 325 -5.26 -22.48 2.16
CA THR A 325 -6.43 -21.65 2.52
C THR A 325 -6.53 -21.42 4.03
N ARG A 326 -6.36 -22.47 4.84
CA ARG A 326 -6.32 -22.36 6.31
C ARG A 326 -5.21 -21.45 6.81
N TYR A 327 -3.97 -21.62 6.35
CA TYR A 327 -2.86 -20.75 6.76
C TYR A 327 -3.16 -19.28 6.45
N VAL A 328 -3.75 -18.99 5.28
CA VAL A 328 -4.17 -17.62 4.92
C VAL A 328 -5.28 -17.12 5.84
N GLU A 329 -6.31 -17.91 6.12
CA GLU A 329 -7.42 -17.51 7.00
C GLU A 329 -6.94 -17.26 8.45
N ASP A 330 -6.07 -18.13 8.98
CA ASP A 330 -5.44 -17.98 10.29
C ASP A 330 -4.50 -16.75 10.33
N PHE A 331 -3.66 -16.54 9.30
CA PHE A 331 -2.79 -15.35 9.18
C PHE A 331 -3.58 -14.04 9.10
N MET A 332 -4.71 -14.05 8.39
CA MET A 332 -5.61 -12.91 8.28
C MET A 332 -6.34 -12.63 9.60
N ALA A 333 -6.86 -13.67 10.26
CA ALA A 333 -7.51 -13.53 11.57
C ALA A 333 -6.53 -12.94 12.60
N ALA A 334 -5.29 -13.46 12.63
CA ALA A 334 -4.21 -12.96 13.48
C ALA A 334 -3.81 -11.52 13.18
N SER A 335 -3.77 -11.12 11.90
CA SER A 335 -3.49 -9.74 11.48
C SER A 335 -4.58 -8.75 11.93
N PHE A 336 -5.86 -9.14 11.82
CA PHE A 336 -6.98 -8.34 12.33
C PHE A 336 -7.03 -8.32 13.86
N TYR A 337 -6.78 -9.45 14.52
CA TYR A 337 -6.64 -9.56 15.98
C TYR A 337 -5.53 -8.64 16.53
N ALA A 338 -4.38 -8.58 15.84
CA ALA A 338 -3.27 -7.71 16.22
C ALA A 338 -3.65 -6.22 16.17
N ALA A 339 -4.39 -5.80 15.13
CA ALA A 339 -4.95 -4.44 15.06
C ALA A 339 -6.02 -4.20 16.14
N ASN A 340 -6.94 -5.15 16.33
CA ASN A 340 -8.00 -5.08 17.33
C ASN A 340 -7.45 -4.88 18.75
N THR A 341 -6.39 -5.61 19.11
CA THR A 341 -5.80 -5.63 20.45
C THR A 341 -4.62 -4.67 20.63
N TYR A 342 -4.21 -3.92 19.60
CA TYR A 342 -2.94 -3.15 19.60
C TYR A 342 -2.81 -2.18 20.79
N TYR A 343 -3.93 -1.60 21.22
CA TYR A 343 -4.01 -0.66 22.33
C TYR A 343 -4.66 -1.23 23.60
N ASP A 344 -4.84 -2.55 23.67
CA ASP A 344 -5.46 -3.23 24.81
C ASP A 344 -4.40 -3.66 25.83
N SER A 345 -4.70 -3.39 27.10
CA SER A 345 -3.90 -3.84 28.24
C SER A 345 -3.93 -5.36 28.38
N ALA A 346 -2.86 -5.93 28.92
CA ALA A 346 -2.83 -7.35 29.27
C ALA A 346 -3.72 -7.64 30.51
N PRO A 347 -4.28 -8.85 30.65
CA PRO A 347 -4.24 -9.96 29.70
C PRO A 347 -5.13 -9.71 28.48
N LEU A 348 -4.67 -10.12 27.29
CA LEU A 348 -5.50 -10.04 26.09
C LEU A 348 -6.60 -11.11 26.09
N ARG A 349 -7.72 -10.79 25.43
CA ARG A 349 -8.74 -11.78 25.05
C ARG A 349 -8.13 -12.82 24.08
N PRO A 350 -8.64 -14.06 24.03
CA PRO A 350 -8.25 -14.98 22.96
C PRO A 350 -8.63 -14.45 21.57
N MET A 351 -7.84 -14.84 20.57
CA MET A 351 -8.15 -14.67 19.15
C MET A 351 -9.39 -15.48 18.78
N ARG A 352 -10.21 -14.96 17.86
CA ARG A 352 -11.39 -15.62 17.30
C ARG A 352 -11.19 -15.91 15.81
N GLY A 353 -12.08 -16.73 15.24
CA GLY A 353 -12.10 -16.99 13.80
C GLY A 353 -12.34 -15.70 12.99
N LEU A 354 -11.79 -15.66 11.77
CA LEU A 354 -11.66 -14.47 10.92
C LEU A 354 -12.88 -13.53 10.91
N GLN A 355 -14.09 -14.03 10.70
CA GLN A 355 -15.29 -13.18 10.60
C GLN A 355 -15.60 -12.40 11.89
N ALA A 356 -15.27 -12.93 13.06
CA ALA A 356 -15.40 -12.20 14.33
C ALA A 356 -14.32 -11.11 14.46
N GLU A 357 -13.09 -11.38 14.04
CA GLU A 357 -12.00 -10.39 14.05
C GLU A 357 -12.21 -9.26 13.03
N LEU A 358 -12.80 -9.58 11.86
CA LEU A 358 -13.28 -8.59 10.89
C LEU A 358 -14.36 -7.69 11.53
N THR A 359 -15.41 -8.28 12.10
CA THR A 359 -16.53 -7.52 12.71
C THR A 359 -16.03 -6.61 13.85
N MET A 360 -15.11 -7.09 14.69
CA MET A 360 -14.51 -6.29 15.77
C MET A 360 -13.67 -5.11 15.23
N ASN A 361 -13.04 -5.26 14.06
CA ASN A 361 -12.18 -4.21 13.51
C ASN A 361 -12.95 -3.01 12.94
N GLU A 362 -14.26 -3.13 12.73
CA GLU A 362 -15.12 -1.98 12.39
C GLU A 362 -15.20 -0.97 13.55
N GLU A 363 -15.05 -1.44 14.80
CA GLU A 363 -15.14 -0.63 16.02
C GLU A 363 -13.79 -0.36 16.69
N ALA A 364 -12.73 -1.07 16.29
CA ALA A 364 -11.43 -1.05 16.94
C ALA A 364 -10.77 0.34 16.97
N ARG A 365 -9.86 0.55 17.94
CA ARG A 365 -9.06 1.78 18.04
C ARG A 365 -8.01 1.89 16.94
N CYS A 366 -7.49 0.75 16.46
CA CYS A 366 -6.64 0.64 15.27
C CYS A 366 -7.42 -0.10 14.17
N ARG A 367 -7.84 0.63 13.15
CA ARG A 367 -8.76 0.18 12.10
C ARG A 367 -7.98 -0.14 10.83
N ILE A 368 -8.14 -1.35 10.32
CA ILE A 368 -7.62 -1.76 9.01
C ILE A 368 -8.60 -1.26 7.94
N ILE A 369 -8.29 -0.09 7.39
CA ILE A 369 -9.13 0.62 6.42
C ILE A 369 -8.93 0.11 4.98
N GLY A 370 -7.93 -0.74 4.75
CA GLY A 370 -7.66 -1.40 3.49
C GLY A 370 -6.64 -2.53 3.66
N VAL A 371 -6.77 -3.57 2.83
CA VAL A 371 -5.84 -4.71 2.78
C VAL A 371 -5.34 -4.87 1.35
N THR A 372 -4.03 -5.02 1.20
CA THR A 372 -3.33 -5.25 -0.07
C THR A 372 -2.60 -6.58 -0.07
N VAL A 373 -2.76 -7.36 -1.14
CA VAL A 373 -2.04 -8.62 -1.37
C VAL A 373 -1.33 -8.58 -2.71
N GLU A 374 -0.19 -9.26 -2.83
CA GLU A 374 0.51 -9.46 -4.11
C GLU A 374 0.20 -10.82 -4.73
N THR A 375 -0.05 -10.84 -6.04
CA THR A 375 -0.27 -12.08 -6.79
C THR A 375 0.13 -11.96 -8.26
N ARG A 376 0.04 -13.07 -8.99
CA ARG A 376 0.25 -13.13 -10.44
C ARG A 376 -1.09 -12.97 -11.19
N PRO A 377 -1.12 -12.36 -12.39
CA PRO A 377 -2.35 -12.18 -13.15
C PRO A 377 -3.06 -13.50 -13.49
N ASP A 378 -2.31 -14.56 -13.77
CA ASP A 378 -2.85 -15.86 -14.18
C ASP A 378 -3.64 -16.62 -13.11
N TYR A 379 -3.68 -16.12 -11.86
CA TYR A 379 -4.47 -16.70 -10.75
C TYR A 379 -5.75 -15.93 -10.44
N ILE A 380 -6.04 -14.82 -11.13
CA ILE A 380 -7.26 -14.03 -10.95
C ILE A 380 -8.48 -14.75 -11.56
N SER A 381 -9.12 -15.60 -10.74
CA SER A 381 -10.35 -16.32 -11.05
C SER A 381 -11.55 -15.77 -10.27
N ALA A 382 -12.77 -16.07 -10.70
CA ALA A 382 -13.99 -15.69 -9.96
C ALA A 382 -14.03 -16.28 -8.53
N ARG A 383 -13.43 -17.44 -8.30
CA ARG A 383 -13.24 -18.05 -6.97
C ARG A 383 -12.26 -17.24 -6.12
N GLU A 384 -11.13 -16.85 -6.70
CA GLU A 384 -10.09 -16.11 -5.97
C GLU A 384 -10.53 -14.68 -5.63
N LEU A 385 -11.34 -14.03 -6.47
CA LEU A 385 -11.96 -12.74 -6.14
C LEU A 385 -12.91 -12.83 -4.94
N ARG A 386 -13.70 -13.92 -4.84
CA ARG A 386 -14.57 -14.18 -3.67
C ARG A 386 -13.75 -14.43 -2.41
N ARG A 387 -12.67 -15.23 -2.51
CA ARG A 387 -11.69 -15.44 -1.42
C ARG A 387 -11.07 -14.11 -0.97
N PHE A 388 -10.60 -13.29 -1.90
CA PHE A 388 -10.04 -11.97 -1.59
C PHE A 388 -11.04 -11.09 -0.85
N ARG A 389 -12.31 -11.05 -1.27
CA ARG A 389 -13.35 -10.29 -0.55
C ARG A 389 -13.71 -10.86 0.82
N SER A 390 -13.78 -12.19 0.99
CA SER A 390 -14.08 -12.81 2.30
C SER A 390 -12.95 -12.60 3.32
N LEU A 391 -11.71 -12.39 2.85
CA LEU A 391 -10.54 -11.98 3.63
C LEU A 391 -10.46 -10.44 3.85
N GLY A 392 -11.35 -9.65 3.25
CA GLY A 392 -11.35 -8.17 3.37
C GLY A 392 -10.36 -7.43 2.46
N VAL A 393 -9.77 -8.09 1.46
CA VAL A 393 -8.83 -7.49 0.48
C VAL A 393 -9.53 -6.41 -0.35
N THR A 394 -8.91 -5.23 -0.44
CA THR A 394 -9.41 -4.06 -1.18
C THR A 394 -8.52 -3.64 -2.36
N ARG A 395 -7.25 -4.05 -2.36
CA ARG A 395 -6.28 -3.76 -3.44
C ARG A 395 -5.48 -5.01 -3.77
N VAL A 396 -5.21 -5.22 -5.06
CA VAL A 396 -4.38 -6.33 -5.54
C VAL A 396 -3.18 -5.76 -6.29
N GLN A 397 -2.00 -6.26 -5.93
CA GLN A 397 -0.73 -5.97 -6.59
C GLN A 397 -0.44 -7.05 -7.63
N LEU A 398 -0.31 -6.65 -8.90
CA LEU A 398 -0.07 -7.56 -10.01
C LEU A 398 1.35 -7.45 -10.54
N GLY A 399 2.08 -8.57 -10.53
CA GLY A 399 3.34 -8.69 -11.28
C GLY A 399 3.07 -8.83 -12.78
N ILE A 400 3.00 -7.72 -13.52
CA ILE A 400 2.86 -7.73 -14.99
C ILE A 400 4.24 -7.73 -15.65
N GLN A 401 5.11 -6.83 -15.17
CA GLN A 401 6.48 -6.59 -15.61
C GLN A 401 6.60 -5.93 -17.00
N HIS A 402 6.13 -6.59 -18.06
CA HIS A 402 6.21 -6.10 -19.45
C HIS A 402 4.94 -6.48 -20.24
N LEU A 403 4.78 -5.92 -21.44
CA LEU A 403 3.71 -6.25 -22.40
C LEU A 403 4.23 -6.92 -23.69
N ASP A 404 5.47 -7.42 -23.66
CA ASP A 404 6.13 -8.10 -24.78
C ASP A 404 6.24 -9.58 -24.41
N ASP A 405 5.45 -10.43 -25.07
CA ASP A 405 5.37 -11.86 -24.73
C ASP A 405 6.67 -12.63 -25.08
N ASP A 406 7.55 -12.11 -25.95
CA ASP A 406 8.88 -12.69 -26.20
C ASP A 406 9.83 -12.39 -25.02
N ILE A 407 9.81 -11.16 -24.49
CA ILE A 407 10.55 -10.80 -23.27
C ILE A 407 10.02 -11.60 -22.07
N LEU A 408 8.70 -11.70 -21.91
CA LEU A 408 8.10 -12.52 -20.85
C LEU A 408 8.49 -14.00 -20.99
N THR A 409 8.54 -14.54 -22.22
CA THR A 409 8.99 -15.92 -22.47
C THR A 409 10.48 -16.10 -22.13
N LEU A 410 11.35 -15.19 -22.58
CA LEU A 410 12.80 -15.23 -22.34
C LEU A 410 13.15 -15.23 -20.85
N ILE A 411 12.45 -14.43 -20.03
CA ILE A 411 12.67 -14.38 -18.57
C ILE A 411 11.91 -15.46 -17.79
N ASN A 412 11.36 -16.48 -18.47
CA ASN A 412 10.54 -17.56 -17.91
C ASN A 412 9.34 -17.04 -17.08
N ARG A 413 8.70 -15.96 -17.57
CA ARG A 413 7.44 -15.46 -17.05
C ARG A 413 6.28 -16.11 -17.80
N ASP A 414 5.97 -17.36 -17.41
CA ASP A 414 4.78 -18.12 -17.84
C ASP A 414 3.47 -17.42 -17.41
N CYS A 415 3.16 -16.28 -18.01
CA CYS A 415 1.95 -15.50 -17.83
C CYS A 415 1.83 -14.51 -19.01
N PRO A 416 1.42 -14.99 -20.21
CA PRO A 416 1.28 -14.15 -21.40
C PRO A 416 0.34 -12.97 -21.18
N THR A 417 0.56 -11.89 -21.92
CA THR A 417 -0.12 -10.60 -21.79
C THR A 417 -1.65 -10.73 -21.89
N ALA A 418 -2.16 -11.66 -22.70
CA ALA A 418 -3.59 -11.98 -22.75
C ALA A 418 -4.20 -12.42 -21.40
N LYS A 419 -3.46 -13.16 -20.56
CA LYS A 419 -3.90 -13.51 -19.19
C LYS A 419 -4.00 -12.25 -18.32
N THR A 420 -3.09 -11.29 -18.52
CA THR A 420 -3.08 -10.02 -17.79
C THR A 420 -4.29 -9.15 -18.10
N VAL A 421 -4.69 -9.01 -19.36
CA VAL A 421 -5.90 -8.25 -19.76
C VAL A 421 -7.15 -8.79 -19.05
N VAL A 422 -7.31 -10.12 -19.06
CA VAL A 422 -8.43 -10.80 -18.38
C VAL A 422 -8.37 -10.61 -16.87
N ALA A 423 -7.18 -10.64 -16.27
CA ALA A 423 -6.98 -10.43 -14.83
C ALA A 423 -7.31 -8.99 -14.39
N ILE A 424 -6.87 -7.99 -15.15
CA ILE A 424 -7.18 -6.58 -14.89
C ILE A 424 -8.70 -6.37 -14.95
N ARG A 425 -9.34 -6.75 -16.07
CA ARG A 425 -10.81 -6.66 -16.22
C ARG A 425 -11.54 -7.25 -15.01
N ARG A 426 -11.21 -8.50 -14.65
CA ARG A 426 -11.83 -9.23 -13.53
C ARG A 426 -11.67 -8.53 -12.19
N LEU A 427 -10.54 -7.87 -11.93
CA LEU A 427 -10.34 -7.07 -10.73
C LEU A 427 -11.17 -5.78 -10.74
N LEU A 428 -11.15 -5.03 -11.85
CA LEU A 428 -11.92 -3.80 -12.01
C LEU A 428 -13.43 -4.08 -11.89
N ASP A 429 -13.93 -5.14 -12.53
CA ASP A 429 -15.35 -5.56 -12.52
C ASP A 429 -15.83 -6.14 -11.19
N ALA A 430 -14.91 -6.56 -10.32
CA ALA A 430 -15.18 -6.88 -8.91
C ALA A 430 -14.87 -5.69 -7.97
N GLY A 431 -14.61 -4.51 -8.53
CA GLY A 431 -14.39 -3.25 -7.83
C GLY A 431 -12.99 -3.05 -7.25
N PHE A 432 -12.07 -4.01 -7.36
CA PHE A 432 -10.75 -3.94 -6.73
C PHE A 432 -9.89 -2.81 -7.29
N LYS A 433 -9.08 -2.21 -6.41
CA LYS A 433 -7.97 -1.33 -6.78
C LYS A 433 -6.82 -2.17 -7.32
N VAL A 434 -6.19 -1.75 -8.42
CA VAL A 434 -5.11 -2.48 -9.11
C VAL A 434 -3.81 -1.68 -9.08
N ASP A 435 -2.76 -2.28 -8.53
CA ASP A 435 -1.41 -1.71 -8.43
C ASP A 435 -0.44 -2.56 -9.26
N ALA A 436 -0.10 -2.11 -10.45
CA ALA A 436 0.71 -2.86 -11.41
C ALA A 436 2.22 -2.68 -11.14
N HIS A 437 2.95 -3.80 -11.13
CA HIS A 437 4.40 -3.79 -11.16
C HIS A 437 4.85 -3.79 -12.63
N TRP A 438 5.69 -2.83 -13.00
CA TRP A 438 6.33 -2.69 -14.30
C TRP A 438 7.85 -2.79 -14.12
N MET A 439 8.54 -3.55 -14.95
CA MET A 439 9.98 -3.76 -14.85
C MET A 439 10.67 -3.39 -16.17
N PRO A 440 11.13 -2.13 -16.31
CA PRO A 440 12.10 -1.80 -17.34
C PRO A 440 13.46 -2.47 -17.09
N ASP A 441 14.36 -2.39 -18.07
CA ASP A 441 15.73 -2.95 -18.02
C ASP A 441 15.76 -4.50 -17.94
N LEU A 442 14.67 -5.18 -18.35
CA LEU A 442 14.62 -6.65 -18.38
C LEU A 442 15.55 -7.22 -19.47
N PRO A 443 16.14 -8.42 -19.26
CA PRO A 443 16.88 -9.11 -20.31
C PRO A 443 16.02 -9.32 -21.56
N GLY A 444 16.53 -8.90 -22.73
CA GLY A 444 15.81 -8.92 -23.99
C GLY A 444 15.02 -7.64 -24.33
N SER A 445 14.90 -6.70 -23.38
CA SER A 445 14.42 -5.34 -23.66
C SER A 445 15.54 -4.40 -24.08
N SER A 446 15.18 -3.26 -24.66
CA SER A 446 16.06 -2.11 -24.92
C SER A 446 15.36 -0.82 -24.48
N PHE A 447 16.11 0.29 -24.39
CA PHE A 447 15.54 1.58 -24.00
C PHE A 447 14.36 1.99 -24.92
N GLU A 448 14.42 1.60 -26.18
CA GLU A 448 13.39 1.81 -27.20
C GLU A 448 12.14 0.97 -26.89
N LYS A 449 12.29 -0.35 -26.67
CA LYS A 449 11.18 -1.23 -26.27
C LYS A 449 10.51 -0.81 -24.96
N ASP A 450 11.31 -0.41 -23.98
CA ASP A 450 10.79 0.12 -22.71
C ASP A 450 10.07 1.46 -22.91
N MET A 451 10.51 2.30 -23.85
CA MET A 451 9.80 3.53 -24.20
C MET A 451 8.47 3.22 -24.89
N GLU A 452 8.47 2.33 -25.89
CA GLU A 452 7.26 1.85 -26.59
C GLU A 452 6.24 1.25 -25.60
N LEU A 453 6.70 0.49 -24.59
CA LEU A 453 5.88 0.00 -23.49
C LEU A 453 5.19 1.14 -22.73
N PHE A 454 5.92 2.18 -22.31
CA PHE A 454 5.34 3.27 -21.53
C PHE A 454 4.53 4.27 -22.38
N GLU A 455 4.89 4.50 -23.64
CA GLU A 455 4.08 5.21 -24.64
C GLU A 455 2.74 4.49 -24.85
N GLY A 456 2.78 3.17 -25.07
CA GLY A 456 1.58 2.33 -25.19
C GLY A 456 0.73 2.34 -23.92
N LEU A 457 1.33 2.27 -22.73
CA LEU A 457 0.61 2.34 -21.46
C LEU A 457 -0.05 3.70 -21.19
N LEU A 458 0.56 4.81 -21.63
CA LEU A 458 0.10 6.17 -21.38
C LEU A 458 -0.80 6.73 -22.49
N SER A 459 -0.85 6.08 -23.66
CA SER A 459 -1.75 6.40 -24.76
C SER A 459 -3.22 6.49 -24.35
N SER A 460 -3.98 7.36 -25.04
CA SER A 460 -5.45 7.45 -24.97
C SER A 460 -6.14 6.15 -25.35
N ASP A 461 -5.51 5.38 -26.23
CA ASP A 461 -6.13 4.26 -26.95
C ASP A 461 -5.98 2.94 -26.18
N ASN A 462 -5.06 2.92 -25.21
CA ASN A 462 -4.94 1.85 -24.24
C ASN A 462 -6.18 1.80 -23.35
N THR A 463 -7.05 0.83 -23.60
CA THR A 463 -8.17 0.48 -22.72
C THR A 463 -7.91 -0.78 -21.90
N ALA A 464 -6.89 -1.57 -22.23
CA ALA A 464 -6.66 -2.90 -21.65
C ALA A 464 -5.86 -2.89 -20.33
N PHE A 465 -4.94 -1.93 -20.17
CA PHE A 465 -4.00 -1.84 -19.04
C PHE A 465 -4.21 -0.61 -18.17
N GLN A 466 -5.41 -0.02 -18.21
CA GLN A 466 -5.79 1.12 -17.39
C GLN A 466 -6.01 0.69 -15.93
N VAL A 467 -4.99 0.92 -15.11
CA VAL A 467 -4.93 0.57 -13.68
C VAL A 467 -4.71 1.80 -12.81
N ASP A 468 -4.87 1.67 -11.49
CA ASP A 468 -4.95 2.82 -10.58
C ASP A 468 -3.59 3.32 -10.08
N GLN A 469 -2.67 2.39 -9.86
CA GLN A 469 -1.38 2.66 -9.21
C GLN A 469 -0.27 1.87 -9.90
N TRP A 470 0.92 2.44 -9.99
CA TRP A 470 2.10 1.81 -10.61
C TRP A 470 3.27 1.74 -9.63
N LYS A 471 3.96 0.60 -9.68
CA LYS A 471 5.31 0.38 -9.14
C LYS A 471 6.25 0.11 -10.31
N VAL A 472 6.96 1.14 -10.76
CA VAL A 472 8.05 0.95 -11.72
C VAL A 472 9.28 0.49 -10.95
N TYR A 473 9.85 -0.64 -11.35
CA TYR A 473 11.03 -1.26 -10.75
C TYR A 473 12.04 -1.60 -11.85
N PRO A 474 12.98 -0.67 -12.15
CA PRO A 474 14.17 -0.99 -12.94
C PRO A 474 14.79 -2.30 -12.47
N THR A 475 15.05 -3.20 -13.43
CA THR A 475 15.62 -4.51 -13.14
C THR A 475 17.02 -4.32 -12.53
N ALA A 476 17.31 -5.13 -11.50
CA ALA A 476 18.60 -5.14 -10.84
C ALA A 476 19.07 -6.59 -10.73
N THR A 477 20.32 -6.84 -11.11
CA THR A 477 20.96 -8.14 -10.95
C THR A 477 21.26 -8.35 -9.46
N VAL A 478 20.70 -9.41 -8.89
CA VAL A 478 20.87 -9.77 -7.47
C VAL A 478 21.13 -11.27 -7.29
N PRO A 479 21.77 -11.70 -6.19
CA PRO A 479 22.05 -13.10 -5.93
C PRO A 479 20.79 -13.99 -5.94
N PHE A 480 21.00 -15.28 -6.13
CA PHE A 480 19.93 -16.30 -6.22
C PHE A 480 18.95 -16.05 -7.39
N THR A 481 19.39 -15.38 -8.46
CA THR A 481 18.63 -15.20 -9.73
C THR A 481 19.37 -15.81 -10.91
N LYS A 482 18.62 -16.19 -11.95
CA LYS A 482 19.20 -16.67 -13.22
C LYS A 482 19.83 -15.53 -14.03
N ILE A 483 19.37 -14.30 -13.84
CA ILE A 483 19.97 -13.10 -14.44
C ILE A 483 21.36 -12.76 -13.84
N SER A 484 21.69 -13.22 -12.62
CA SER A 484 23.05 -13.15 -12.07
C SER A 484 24.05 -13.87 -12.97
N GLU A 485 23.76 -15.14 -13.30
CA GLU A 485 24.60 -15.93 -14.20
C GLU A 485 24.75 -15.26 -15.57
N TRP A 486 23.68 -14.66 -16.10
CA TRP A 486 23.70 -13.99 -17.40
C TRP A 486 24.50 -12.69 -17.39
N TYR A 487 24.49 -11.96 -16.28
CA TYR A 487 25.31 -10.77 -16.06
C TYR A 487 26.79 -11.13 -15.92
N GLU A 488 27.11 -12.16 -15.13
CA GLU A 488 28.47 -12.70 -14.99
C GLU A 488 29.02 -13.26 -16.31
N GLN A 489 28.17 -13.85 -17.15
CA GLN A 489 28.48 -14.27 -18.53
C GLN A 489 28.54 -13.09 -19.53
N GLY A 490 28.27 -11.86 -19.11
CA GLY A 490 28.22 -10.67 -19.97
C GLY A 490 27.09 -10.64 -21.00
N ARG A 491 26.13 -11.57 -20.91
CA ARG A 491 24.97 -11.75 -21.82
C ARG A 491 23.83 -10.79 -21.52
N TYR A 492 23.76 -10.27 -20.30
CA TYR A 492 22.83 -9.23 -19.87
C TYR A 492 23.63 -8.06 -19.30
N LYS A 493 23.30 -6.83 -19.71
CA LYS A 493 23.98 -5.59 -19.32
C LYS A 493 22.94 -4.51 -19.00
N PRO A 494 22.73 -4.18 -17.72
CA PRO A 494 21.71 -3.22 -17.31
C PRO A 494 21.93 -1.80 -17.84
N TYR A 495 20.87 -1.06 -18.15
CA TYR A 495 20.90 0.32 -18.64
C TYR A 495 21.60 1.28 -17.68
N ALA A 496 21.58 0.99 -16.37
CA ALA A 496 22.28 1.80 -15.37
C ALA A 496 23.81 1.81 -15.56
N GLU A 497 24.37 0.80 -16.24
CA GLU A 497 25.80 0.66 -16.54
C GLU A 497 26.15 1.16 -17.96
N LEU A 498 25.14 1.50 -18.78
CA LEU A 498 25.28 2.07 -20.11
C LEU A 498 25.07 3.59 -20.07
N GLU A 499 25.87 4.36 -20.81
CA GLU A 499 25.77 5.84 -20.86
C GLU A 499 25.65 6.52 -19.49
N ASN A 500 26.40 6.03 -18.48
CA ASN A 500 26.33 6.48 -17.07
C ASN A 500 24.91 6.43 -16.46
N GLY A 501 24.06 5.53 -16.94
CA GLY A 501 22.67 5.38 -16.55
C GLY A 501 21.75 6.48 -17.10
N ALA A 502 22.13 7.16 -18.19
CA ALA A 502 21.32 8.22 -18.81
C ALA A 502 20.00 7.69 -19.38
N TYR A 503 19.99 6.49 -19.98
CA TYR A 503 18.77 5.83 -20.47
C TYR A 503 17.74 5.65 -19.35
N MET A 504 18.19 5.17 -18.18
CA MET A 504 17.36 5.00 -16.99
C MET A 504 16.75 6.32 -16.53
N VAL A 505 17.55 7.39 -16.42
CA VAL A 505 17.02 8.72 -16.04
C VAL A 505 16.04 9.25 -17.08
N ARG A 506 16.33 9.12 -18.39
CA ARG A 506 15.43 9.56 -19.48
C ARG A 506 14.07 8.87 -19.42
N LEU A 507 14.05 7.54 -19.27
CA LEU A 507 12.83 6.75 -19.21
C LEU A 507 11.98 7.12 -17.99
N LEU A 508 12.60 7.23 -16.81
CA LEU A 508 11.87 7.55 -15.57
C LEU A 508 11.37 9.01 -15.54
N VAL A 509 12.09 9.96 -16.15
CA VAL A 509 11.60 11.33 -16.37
C VAL A 509 10.38 11.33 -17.31
N TYR A 510 10.45 10.61 -18.44
CA TYR A 510 9.34 10.50 -19.40
C TYR A 510 8.06 9.98 -18.72
N ILE A 511 8.17 8.89 -17.96
CA ILE A 511 7.04 8.31 -17.20
C ILE A 511 6.45 9.32 -16.23
N MET A 512 7.28 10.05 -15.48
CA MET A 512 6.79 11.04 -14.50
C MET A 512 6.15 12.28 -15.15
N GLU A 513 6.61 12.67 -16.34
CA GLU A 513 6.07 13.79 -17.12
C GLU A 513 4.69 13.49 -17.72
N HIS A 514 4.53 12.28 -18.27
CA HIS A 514 3.35 11.85 -19.01
C HIS A 514 2.31 11.13 -18.15
N CYS A 515 2.65 10.73 -16.91
CA CYS A 515 1.70 10.14 -15.96
C CYS A 515 0.44 11.01 -15.77
N PRO A 516 -0.78 10.46 -15.94
CA PRO A 516 -2.02 11.22 -15.83
C PRO A 516 -2.48 11.40 -14.37
N HIS A 517 -3.30 12.44 -14.13
CA HIS A 517 -3.84 12.84 -12.81
C HIS A 517 -4.50 11.72 -11.98
N ARG A 518 -4.97 10.65 -12.65
CA ARG A 518 -5.67 9.48 -12.09
C ARG A 518 -4.76 8.35 -11.59
N ILE A 519 -3.48 8.34 -11.96
CA ILE A 519 -2.52 7.28 -11.61
C ILE A 519 -1.67 7.72 -10.41
N ARG A 520 -1.39 6.79 -9.49
CA ARG A 520 -0.43 6.98 -8.39
C ARG A 520 0.86 6.22 -8.68
N LEU A 521 1.97 6.93 -8.83
CA LEU A 521 3.31 6.34 -8.89
C LEU A 521 3.74 5.98 -7.45
N ASN A 522 3.22 4.85 -6.96
CA ASN A 522 3.51 4.30 -5.63
C ASN A 522 5.02 4.21 -5.41
N ARG A 523 5.76 3.77 -6.44
CA ARG A 523 7.21 3.58 -6.38
C ARG A 523 7.82 3.57 -7.78
N ILE A 524 9.06 4.08 -7.91
CA ILE A 524 9.77 4.23 -9.19
C ILE A 524 11.16 3.52 -9.16
N ILE A 525 11.59 3.08 -7.96
CA ILE A 525 12.84 2.36 -7.70
C ILE A 525 12.61 1.45 -6.48
N ARG A 526 13.02 0.17 -6.49
CA ARG A 526 12.96 -0.73 -5.30
C ARG A 526 14.13 -0.43 -4.35
N ASP A 527 13.88 -0.36 -3.03
CA ASP A 527 14.97 -0.30 -2.03
C ASP A 527 15.58 -1.69 -1.85
N ILE A 528 16.35 -2.15 -2.84
CA ILE A 528 17.24 -3.30 -2.65
C ILE A 528 18.49 -2.77 -1.93
N PRO A 529 18.98 -3.43 -0.86
CA PRO A 529 20.27 -3.10 -0.26
C PRO A 529 21.38 -3.11 -1.32
N THR A 530 22.18 -2.06 -1.42
CA THR A 530 23.25 -1.96 -2.45
C THR A 530 24.27 -3.10 -2.37
N THR A 531 24.40 -3.75 -1.21
CA THR A 531 25.20 -4.97 -0.99
C THR A 531 24.72 -6.19 -1.79
N TYR A 532 23.48 -6.20 -2.26
CA TYR A 532 22.95 -7.25 -3.15
C TYR A 532 22.93 -6.84 -4.64
N ILE A 533 23.22 -5.58 -5.00
CA ILE A 533 23.11 -5.11 -6.39
C ILE A 533 24.41 -5.42 -7.15
N GLN A 534 24.50 -6.64 -7.66
CA GLN A 534 25.61 -7.10 -8.50
C GLN A 534 25.69 -6.30 -9.80
N GLY A 535 24.55 -5.88 -10.35
CA GLY A 535 24.45 -5.05 -11.56
C GLY A 535 23.12 -4.29 -11.59
N GLY A 536 23.05 -3.21 -12.36
CA GLY A 536 21.91 -2.29 -12.38
C GLY A 536 22.10 -1.08 -11.47
N GLU A 537 21.00 -0.42 -11.12
CA GLU A 537 21.05 0.89 -10.46
C GLU A 537 21.53 0.81 -9.00
N ARG A 538 22.79 1.20 -8.77
CA ARG A 538 23.42 1.28 -7.44
C ARG A 538 23.25 2.66 -6.77
N ARG A 539 22.76 3.70 -7.47
CA ARG A 539 22.60 5.07 -6.93
C ARG A 539 21.40 5.16 -5.98
N CYS A 540 21.66 5.03 -4.68
CA CYS A 540 20.65 5.17 -3.62
C CYS A 540 19.92 6.53 -3.58
N ASN A 541 20.40 7.53 -4.34
CA ASN A 541 19.84 8.86 -4.49
C ASN A 541 19.19 9.13 -5.87
N LEU A 542 18.99 8.12 -6.74
CA LEU A 542 18.45 8.31 -8.10
C LEU A 542 17.16 9.15 -8.14
N ARG A 543 16.26 9.05 -7.14
CA ARG A 543 15.06 9.93 -7.11
C ARG A 543 15.42 11.41 -7.06
N HIS A 544 16.43 11.81 -6.29
CA HIS A 544 16.91 13.20 -6.26
C HIS A 544 17.56 13.63 -7.59
N VAL A 545 18.14 12.69 -8.35
CA VAL A 545 18.68 12.93 -9.69
C VAL A 545 17.54 13.21 -10.67
N ILE A 546 16.50 12.38 -10.68
CA ILE A 546 15.29 12.57 -11.49
C ILE A 546 14.60 13.90 -11.10
N GLU A 547 14.43 14.17 -9.80
CA GLU A 547 13.86 15.42 -9.29
C GLU A 547 14.72 16.65 -9.62
N ALA A 548 16.04 16.52 -9.82
CA ALA A 548 16.90 17.58 -10.31
C ALA A 548 16.74 17.81 -11.82
N GLU A 549 16.72 16.74 -12.61
CA GLU A 549 16.54 16.78 -14.06
C GLU A 549 15.18 17.37 -14.45
N MET A 550 14.10 16.95 -13.79
CA MET A 550 12.77 17.51 -13.98
C MET A 550 12.73 19.01 -13.65
N ARG A 551 13.38 19.45 -12.56
CA ARG A 551 13.48 20.88 -12.23
C ARG A 551 14.28 21.68 -13.25
N ALA A 552 15.39 21.15 -13.75
CA ALA A 552 16.19 21.80 -14.79
C ALA A 552 15.40 21.99 -16.10
N ARG A 553 14.49 21.07 -16.41
CA ARG A 553 13.58 21.13 -17.57
C ARG A 553 12.23 21.81 -17.29
N ASN A 554 11.98 22.31 -16.08
CA ASN A 554 10.69 22.85 -15.61
C ASN A 554 9.50 21.87 -15.73
N ILE A 555 9.77 20.55 -15.72
CA ILE A 555 8.78 19.49 -15.76
C ILE A 555 8.18 19.29 -14.36
N ARG A 556 6.86 19.11 -14.28
CA ARG A 556 6.15 18.73 -13.04
C ARG A 556 5.42 17.41 -13.22
N CYS A 557 5.63 16.49 -12.28
CA CYS A 557 4.87 15.25 -12.23
C CYS A 557 3.40 15.54 -11.90
N LYS A 558 2.48 14.89 -12.61
CA LYS A 558 1.02 15.06 -12.46
C LYS A 558 0.36 13.91 -11.68
N ASP A 559 1.15 12.94 -11.22
CA ASP A 559 0.64 11.77 -10.52
C ASP A 559 -0.05 12.13 -9.19
N ILE A 560 -0.86 11.22 -8.66
CA ILE A 560 -1.53 11.40 -7.37
C ILE A 560 -0.53 11.70 -6.25
N ARG A 561 0.60 10.98 -6.18
CA ARG A 561 1.54 11.02 -5.06
C ARG A 561 2.23 12.37 -4.90
N GLU A 562 2.63 13.03 -5.99
CA GLU A 562 3.24 14.36 -5.88
C GLU A 562 2.22 15.48 -5.67
N ARG A 563 0.94 15.24 -5.95
CA ARG A 563 -0.14 16.22 -5.77
C ARG A 563 -0.88 16.10 -4.44
N GLU A 564 -0.77 15.00 -3.70
CA GLU A 564 -1.36 14.86 -2.35
C GLU A 564 -1.07 16.12 -1.52
N CYS A 565 -2.06 16.70 -0.83
CA CYS A 565 -1.92 18.00 -0.18
C CYS A 565 -0.86 18.08 0.93
N LYS A 566 -0.15 16.98 1.24
CA LYS A 566 1.06 16.94 2.08
C LYS A 566 0.92 17.61 3.46
N GLY A 567 -0.29 17.65 4.01
CA GLY A 567 -0.61 18.29 5.29
C GLY A 567 -0.84 19.81 5.24
N HIS A 568 -0.89 20.41 4.05
CA HIS A 568 -1.39 21.78 3.85
C HIS A 568 -2.90 21.83 4.13
N PRO A 569 -3.41 22.92 4.76
CA PRO A 569 -4.83 23.06 5.08
C PRO A 569 -5.64 23.29 3.80
N ILE A 570 -6.85 22.74 3.75
CA ILE A 570 -7.79 22.98 2.64
C ILE A 570 -8.43 24.36 2.83
N ASP A 571 -8.25 25.25 1.86
CA ASP A 571 -9.15 26.39 1.67
C ASP A 571 -10.27 26.00 0.69
N ARG A 572 -11.47 25.71 1.24
CA ARG A 572 -12.62 25.28 0.43
C ARG A 572 -13.01 26.31 -0.65
N ALA A 573 -12.76 27.61 -0.44
CA ALA A 573 -13.06 28.65 -1.42
C ALA A 573 -12.18 28.55 -2.69
N HIS A 574 -10.99 27.95 -2.58
CA HIS A 574 -10.06 27.75 -3.69
C HIS A 574 -10.02 26.29 -4.19
N THR A 575 -10.90 25.42 -3.70
CA THR A 575 -11.08 24.05 -4.23
C THR A 575 -12.04 24.00 -5.42
N ARG A 576 -11.85 23.01 -6.29
CA ARG A 576 -12.75 22.68 -7.40
C ARG A 576 -12.83 21.16 -7.58
N LEU A 577 -14.02 20.69 -7.95
CA LEU A 577 -14.25 19.32 -8.39
C LEU A 577 -13.85 19.16 -9.87
N PHE A 578 -13.08 18.11 -10.16
CA PHE A 578 -12.69 17.68 -11.50
C PHE A 578 -13.17 16.24 -11.74
N MET A 579 -13.35 15.90 -13.02
CA MET A 579 -13.76 14.57 -13.49
C MET A 579 -12.92 14.22 -14.71
N ASP A 580 -12.10 13.17 -14.61
CA ASP A 580 -11.38 12.58 -15.72
C ASP A 580 -12.08 11.27 -16.11
N GLU A 581 -12.86 11.26 -17.19
CA GLU A 581 -13.59 10.08 -17.71
C GLU A 581 -12.78 9.38 -18.81
N PHE A 582 -12.69 8.04 -18.76
CA PHE A 582 -11.91 7.22 -19.70
C PHE A 582 -12.46 5.79 -19.81
N ARG A 583 -12.03 5.06 -20.86
CA ARG A 583 -12.42 3.67 -21.09
C ARG A 583 -11.38 2.70 -20.54
N ALA A 584 -11.82 1.70 -19.78
CA ALA A 584 -10.95 0.71 -19.14
C ALA A 584 -11.65 -0.67 -19.07
N SER A 585 -11.12 -1.64 -19.81
CA SER A 585 -11.58 -3.03 -19.86
C SER A 585 -13.11 -3.16 -20.05
N GLU A 586 -13.61 -2.75 -21.22
CA GLU A 586 -15.05 -2.83 -21.60
C GLU A 586 -16.03 -2.09 -20.65
N ALA A 587 -15.53 -1.07 -19.94
CA ALA A 587 -16.33 -0.19 -19.09
C ALA A 587 -15.80 1.24 -19.13
N THR A 588 -16.57 2.15 -18.56
CA THR A 588 -16.17 3.54 -18.31
C THR A 588 -15.72 3.69 -16.87
N GLU A 589 -14.54 4.25 -16.66
CA GLU A 589 -14.06 4.71 -15.35
C GLU A 589 -14.14 6.24 -15.29
N LEU A 590 -14.57 6.76 -14.16
CA LEU A 590 -14.55 8.19 -13.84
C LEU A 590 -13.71 8.40 -12.60
N TYR A 591 -12.61 9.14 -12.76
CA TYR A 591 -11.79 9.62 -11.65
C TYR A 591 -12.29 11.00 -11.25
N LEU A 592 -13.01 11.06 -10.12
CA LEU A 592 -13.47 12.31 -9.53
C LEU A 592 -12.43 12.80 -8.52
N SER A 593 -12.09 14.09 -8.53
CA SER A 593 -11.14 14.64 -7.56
C SER A 593 -11.48 16.06 -7.13
N VAL A 594 -11.27 16.36 -5.85
CA VAL A 594 -11.31 17.70 -5.27
C VAL A 594 -9.87 18.20 -5.18
N GLU A 595 -9.55 19.17 -6.02
CA GLU A 595 -8.20 19.70 -6.24
C GLU A 595 -8.21 21.24 -6.13
N ASN A 596 -7.05 21.87 -6.09
CA ASN A 596 -6.99 23.33 -6.29
C ASN A 596 -7.26 23.70 -7.76
N HIS A 597 -7.57 24.97 -8.03
CA HIS A 597 -7.89 25.46 -9.38
C HIS A 597 -6.82 25.13 -10.44
N SER A 598 -5.55 25.04 -10.04
CA SER A 598 -4.41 24.74 -10.91
C SER A 598 -4.12 23.24 -11.09
N ARG A 599 -4.92 22.34 -10.50
CA ARG A 599 -4.69 20.88 -10.42
C ARG A 599 -3.32 20.47 -9.87
N THR A 600 -2.68 21.30 -9.05
CA THR A 600 -1.36 21.01 -8.43
C THR A 600 -1.47 20.40 -7.04
N GLU A 601 -2.57 20.66 -6.33
CA GLU A 601 -2.85 20.10 -5.00
C GLU A 601 -4.13 19.29 -5.03
N LEU A 602 -4.11 18.12 -4.38
CA LEU A 602 -5.17 17.13 -4.34
C LEU A 602 -5.60 16.90 -2.88
N TYR A 603 -6.88 17.19 -2.61
CA TYR A 603 -7.47 17.12 -1.28
C TYR A 603 -8.35 15.88 -1.08
N GLY A 604 -8.83 15.27 -2.16
CA GLY A 604 -9.46 13.95 -2.14
C GLY A 604 -9.84 13.47 -3.53
N HIS A 605 -10.06 12.17 -3.69
CA HIS A 605 -10.54 11.58 -4.93
C HIS A 605 -11.42 10.35 -4.72
N LEU A 606 -12.22 10.02 -5.74
CA LEU A 606 -13.07 8.84 -5.83
C LEU A 606 -12.90 8.18 -7.21
N ARG A 607 -12.97 6.85 -7.24
CA ARG A 607 -12.96 6.04 -8.49
C ARG A 607 -14.32 5.38 -8.68
N LEU A 608 -15.02 5.74 -9.76
CA LEU A 608 -16.34 5.20 -10.11
C LEU A 608 -16.24 4.40 -11.43
N ARG A 609 -16.59 3.12 -11.40
CA ARG A 609 -16.68 2.27 -12.61
C ARG A 609 -18.13 2.00 -12.97
N LEU A 610 -18.45 2.27 -14.23
CA LEU A 610 -19.75 2.05 -14.86
C LEU A 610 -19.53 1.04 -15.99
N ARG A 611 -20.05 -0.19 -15.80
CA ARG A 611 -19.93 -1.30 -16.75
C ARG A 611 -21.04 -1.29 -17.78
N ASP A 612 -20.68 -1.43 -19.05
CA ASP A 612 -21.64 -1.44 -20.17
C ASP A 612 -22.65 -2.60 -20.06
N ASP A 613 -22.25 -3.71 -19.44
CA ASP A 613 -23.02 -4.95 -19.27
C ASP A 613 -23.69 -5.08 -17.88
N ALA A 614 -23.68 -4.02 -17.05
CA ALA A 614 -24.10 -4.08 -15.63
C ALA A 614 -25.52 -4.62 -15.38
N VAL A 615 -26.41 -4.50 -16.37
CA VAL A 615 -27.83 -4.87 -16.32
C VAL A 615 -28.06 -6.34 -16.75
N GLY A 616 -27.08 -7.00 -17.37
CA GLY A 616 -27.19 -8.38 -17.83
C GLY A 616 -27.09 -9.40 -16.69
N ASP A 617 -28.04 -10.32 -16.60
CA ASP A 617 -28.11 -11.31 -15.50
C ASP A 617 -26.91 -12.28 -15.48
N GLU A 618 -26.35 -12.65 -16.63
CA GLU A 618 -25.19 -13.56 -16.68
C GLU A 618 -23.83 -12.85 -16.56
N ALA A 619 -23.78 -11.52 -16.70
CA ALA A 619 -22.53 -10.77 -16.88
C ALA A 619 -21.70 -10.56 -15.59
N ASN A 620 -22.30 -10.73 -14.40
CA ASN A 620 -21.67 -10.32 -13.14
C ASN A 620 -20.94 -11.46 -12.43
N ILE A 621 -19.59 -11.35 -12.37
CA ILE A 621 -18.67 -12.26 -11.66
C ILE A 621 -19.11 -12.51 -10.20
N LEU A 622 -19.64 -11.47 -9.55
CA LEU A 622 -20.13 -11.48 -8.17
C LEU A 622 -21.61 -11.06 -8.17
N PRO A 623 -22.57 -11.93 -7.77
CA PRO A 623 -24.01 -11.63 -7.90
C PRO A 623 -24.47 -10.35 -7.19
N VAL A 624 -23.84 -10.00 -6.06
CA VAL A 624 -24.13 -8.76 -5.29
C VAL A 624 -23.91 -7.47 -6.11
N LEU A 625 -23.10 -7.52 -7.17
CA LEU A 625 -22.77 -6.37 -8.03
C LEU A 625 -23.73 -6.20 -9.23
N ARG A 626 -24.75 -7.05 -9.40
CA ARG A 626 -25.77 -6.88 -10.46
C ARG A 626 -26.48 -5.53 -10.34
N GLY A 627 -26.51 -4.77 -11.44
CA GLY A 627 -27.11 -3.44 -11.53
C GLY A 627 -26.39 -2.34 -10.72
N CYS A 628 -25.20 -2.60 -10.18
CA CYS A 628 -24.48 -1.67 -9.30
C CYS A 628 -23.43 -0.84 -10.05
N ALA A 629 -23.45 0.48 -9.84
CA ALA A 629 -22.29 1.33 -10.10
C ALA A 629 -21.22 1.05 -9.03
N LEU A 630 -19.95 0.92 -9.42
CA LEU A 630 -18.91 0.43 -8.52
C LEU A 630 -18.01 1.57 -8.03
N ILE A 631 -18.04 1.86 -6.73
CA ILE A 631 -17.13 2.81 -6.08
C ILE A 631 -15.90 2.03 -5.59
N ARG A 632 -14.81 2.17 -6.34
CA ARG A 632 -13.59 1.35 -6.25
C ARG A 632 -12.56 1.92 -5.26
N GLU A 633 -12.58 3.23 -5.08
CA GLU A 633 -11.77 3.93 -4.08
C GLU A 633 -12.48 5.22 -3.67
N LEU A 634 -12.38 5.56 -2.39
CA LEU A 634 -12.55 6.93 -1.88
C LEU A 634 -11.33 7.21 -1.01
N HIS A 635 -10.70 8.37 -1.18
CA HIS A 635 -9.56 8.79 -0.38
C HIS A 635 -9.61 10.30 -0.14
N THR A 636 -9.44 10.71 1.12
CA THR A 636 -9.45 12.13 1.55
C THR A 636 -8.13 12.46 2.22
N TYR A 637 -7.38 13.40 1.65
CA TYR A 637 -6.10 13.84 2.16
C TYR A 637 -6.27 14.92 3.23
N GLY A 638 -5.62 14.73 4.39
CA GLY A 638 -5.70 15.73 5.43
C GLY A 638 -4.85 15.49 6.68
N LYS A 639 -4.67 16.58 7.43
CA LYS A 639 -4.00 16.54 8.73
C LYS A 639 -5.04 16.28 9.82
N LEU A 640 -4.83 15.22 10.60
CA LEU A 640 -5.49 15.05 11.89
C LEU A 640 -5.06 16.21 12.80
N VAL A 641 -5.93 17.20 13.00
CA VAL A 641 -5.75 18.22 14.03
C VAL A 641 -6.10 17.60 15.38
N ALA A 642 -5.10 17.48 16.26
CA ALA A 642 -5.33 16.96 17.61
C ALA A 642 -6.25 17.91 18.39
N VAL A 643 -7.28 17.38 19.04
CA VAL A 643 -8.37 18.16 19.67
C VAL A 643 -7.96 18.69 21.05
N SER A 644 -6.83 19.41 21.11
CA SER A 644 -6.29 20.06 22.32
C SER A 644 -6.60 21.55 22.42
N GLN A 645 -7.22 22.14 21.39
CA GLN A 645 -7.69 23.53 21.38
C GLN A 645 -9.19 23.57 21.06
N HIS A 646 -9.94 24.47 21.70
CA HIS A 646 -11.31 24.77 21.30
C HIS A 646 -11.30 25.48 19.93
N ASN A 647 -12.21 25.09 19.02
CA ASN A 647 -12.30 25.67 17.68
C ASN A 647 -12.65 27.16 17.72
N THR A 648 -11.65 28.02 17.57
CA THR A 648 -11.78 29.47 17.34
C THR A 648 -12.19 29.78 15.89
N GLY A 649 -13.28 29.16 15.42
CA GLY A 649 -13.94 29.43 14.12
C GLY A 649 -13.20 28.97 12.85
N HIS A 650 -11.87 29.05 12.81
CA HIS A 650 -11.08 28.90 11.58
C HIS A 650 -10.53 27.49 11.30
N ALA A 651 -10.75 26.53 12.21
CA ALA A 651 -10.25 25.16 12.11
C ALA A 651 -11.20 24.19 11.35
N ALA A 652 -12.03 24.68 10.43
CA ALA A 652 -12.99 23.88 9.64
C ALA A 652 -12.31 23.10 8.49
N GLN A 653 -11.24 22.37 8.79
CA GLN A 653 -10.37 21.71 7.83
C GLN A 653 -10.75 20.23 7.65
N HIS A 654 -10.93 19.79 6.41
CA HIS A 654 -11.34 18.42 6.00
C HIS A 654 -12.81 18.03 6.25
N VAL A 655 -13.72 18.98 6.48
CA VAL A 655 -15.17 18.71 6.55
C VAL A 655 -15.71 18.37 5.15
N GLY A 656 -16.35 17.21 5.00
CA GLY A 656 -17.23 16.82 3.89
C GLY A 656 -16.65 16.77 2.46
N VAL A 657 -15.34 16.59 2.28
CA VAL A 657 -14.74 16.36 0.94
C VAL A 657 -15.08 14.96 0.41
N GLY A 658 -15.02 13.94 1.28
CA GLY A 658 -15.39 12.57 0.92
C GLY A 658 -16.90 12.44 0.69
N THR A 659 -17.68 13.07 1.55
CA THR A 659 -19.14 13.15 1.44
C THR A 659 -19.58 13.86 0.15
N GLN A 660 -18.88 14.94 -0.26
CA GLN A 660 -19.09 15.61 -1.55
C GLN A 660 -18.79 14.69 -2.75
N LEU A 661 -17.67 13.95 -2.73
CA LEU A 661 -17.30 13.02 -3.79
C LEU A 661 -18.30 11.85 -3.90
N MET A 662 -18.75 11.30 -2.78
CA MET A 662 -19.77 10.24 -2.74
C MET A 662 -21.10 10.71 -3.34
N ARG A 663 -21.55 11.92 -3.00
CA ARG A 663 -22.78 12.51 -3.53
C ARG A 663 -22.74 12.72 -5.04
N GLU A 664 -21.61 13.17 -5.57
CA GLU A 664 -21.42 13.30 -7.02
C GLU A 664 -21.40 11.93 -7.72
N ALA A 665 -20.76 10.92 -7.12
CA ALA A 665 -20.76 9.56 -7.65
C ALA A 665 -22.19 8.96 -7.69
N GLU A 666 -23.01 9.21 -6.66
CA GLU A 666 -24.43 8.84 -6.64
C GLU A 666 -25.23 9.57 -7.74
N ARG A 667 -25.01 10.87 -7.93
CA ARG A 667 -25.65 11.67 -9.00
C ARG A 667 -25.32 11.11 -10.39
N ILE A 668 -24.03 10.94 -10.69
CA ILE A 668 -23.56 10.42 -11.98
C ILE A 668 -24.08 9.00 -12.22
N ALA A 669 -24.12 8.14 -11.21
CA ALA A 669 -24.67 6.79 -11.33
C ALA A 669 -26.16 6.82 -11.73
N VAL A 670 -26.99 7.65 -11.07
CA VAL A 670 -28.42 7.82 -11.42
C VAL A 670 -28.59 8.35 -12.84
N GLU A 671 -27.84 9.39 -13.23
CA GLU A 671 -27.91 9.97 -14.59
C GLU A 671 -27.47 8.98 -15.68
N ARG A 672 -26.58 8.05 -15.35
CA ARG A 672 -26.14 6.94 -16.23
C ARG A 672 -27.05 5.70 -16.11
N GLY A 673 -28.21 5.82 -15.45
CA GLY A 673 -29.27 4.79 -15.40
C GLY A 673 -29.14 3.74 -14.30
N TYR A 674 -28.17 3.86 -13.39
CA TYR A 674 -27.93 2.88 -12.34
C TYR A 674 -28.89 3.07 -11.16
N ARG A 675 -29.44 1.94 -10.68
CA ARG A 675 -30.39 1.91 -9.54
C ARG A 675 -29.74 1.51 -8.22
N ARG A 676 -28.45 1.18 -8.21
CA ARG A 676 -27.68 0.76 -7.03
C ARG A 676 -26.24 1.26 -7.14
N ALA A 677 -25.61 1.53 -6.00
CA ALA A 677 -24.17 1.73 -5.88
C ALA A 677 -23.59 0.70 -4.90
N ALA A 678 -22.41 0.16 -5.21
CA ALA A 678 -21.67 -0.76 -4.36
C ALA A 678 -20.24 -0.26 -4.14
N VAL A 679 -19.81 -0.19 -2.89
CA VAL A 679 -18.48 0.27 -2.47
C VAL A 679 -17.64 -0.91 -1.99
N ILE A 680 -16.39 -1.01 -2.47
CA ILE A 680 -15.40 -1.99 -1.99
C ILE A 680 -14.79 -1.57 -0.64
N ALA A 681 -15.64 -1.27 0.35
CA ALA A 681 -15.19 -0.79 1.65
C ALA A 681 -14.18 -1.75 2.30
N GLY A 682 -13.10 -1.17 2.85
CA GLY A 682 -12.28 -1.83 3.84
C GLY A 682 -13.03 -1.91 5.17
N VAL A 683 -12.70 -2.91 5.98
CA VAL A 683 -13.42 -3.27 7.20
C VAL A 683 -13.56 -2.07 8.15
N GLY A 684 -12.44 -1.43 8.49
CA GLY A 684 -12.37 -0.27 9.37
C GLY A 684 -13.09 1.01 8.89
N VAL A 685 -13.66 1.03 7.68
CA VAL A 685 -14.42 2.16 7.12
C VAL A 685 -15.87 1.82 6.76
N ARG A 686 -16.36 0.59 6.98
CA ARG A 686 -17.78 0.22 6.73
C ARG A 686 -18.77 1.17 7.40
N ARG A 687 -18.49 1.54 8.66
CA ARG A 687 -19.32 2.48 9.46
C ARG A 687 -19.31 3.94 8.98
N TYR A 688 -18.38 4.34 8.09
CA TYR A 688 -18.48 5.62 7.37
C TYR A 688 -19.60 5.55 6.33
N TYR A 689 -19.56 4.55 5.44
CA TYR A 689 -20.59 4.36 4.42
C TYR A 689 -21.98 4.06 5.01
N ALA A 690 -22.04 3.44 6.20
CA ALA A 690 -23.29 3.26 6.94
C ALA A 690 -24.00 4.57 7.28
N LYS A 691 -23.26 5.65 7.61
CA LYS A 691 -23.83 7.00 7.81
C LYS A 691 -24.40 7.59 6.52
N LEU A 692 -23.84 7.21 5.37
CA LEU A 692 -24.28 7.64 4.04
C LEU A 692 -25.44 6.78 3.49
N GLY A 693 -26.02 5.91 4.32
CA GLY A 693 -27.18 5.06 3.97
C GLY A 693 -26.85 3.70 3.34
N TYR A 694 -25.57 3.35 3.18
CA TYR A 694 -25.16 2.05 2.65
C TYR A 694 -25.31 0.95 3.71
N ARG A 695 -25.61 -0.28 3.27
CA ARG A 695 -25.73 -1.47 4.12
C ARG A 695 -24.76 -2.55 3.66
N LEU A 696 -24.31 -3.41 4.56
CA LEU A 696 -23.42 -4.53 4.20
C LEU A 696 -24.25 -5.62 3.51
N GLU A 697 -23.98 -5.86 2.22
CA GLU A 697 -24.50 -7.00 1.46
C GLU A 697 -23.30 -7.88 1.04
N ASP A 698 -23.33 -9.17 1.41
CA ASP A 698 -22.18 -10.09 1.28
C ASP A 698 -20.90 -9.48 1.90
N THR A 699 -20.05 -8.87 1.07
CA THR A 699 -18.78 -8.26 1.45
C THR A 699 -18.68 -6.78 1.07
N TYR A 700 -19.71 -6.20 0.45
CA TYR A 700 -19.72 -4.83 -0.09
C TYR A 700 -20.69 -3.93 0.68
N MET A 701 -20.39 -2.63 0.75
CA MET A 701 -21.37 -1.65 1.24
C MET A 701 -22.23 -1.22 0.05
N VAL A 702 -23.53 -1.51 0.08
CA VAL A 702 -24.45 -1.33 -1.05
C VAL A 702 -25.60 -0.39 -0.67
N LYS A 703 -26.05 0.43 -1.62
CA LYS A 703 -27.14 1.40 -1.47
C LYS A 703 -28.03 1.39 -2.72
N ALA A 704 -29.34 1.49 -2.53
CA ALA A 704 -30.28 1.74 -3.63
C ALA A 704 -30.28 3.24 -3.97
N LEU A 705 -30.31 3.56 -5.27
CA LEU A 705 -30.28 4.93 -5.78
C LEU A 705 -31.66 5.34 -6.30
N GLY A 706 -32.00 6.62 -6.17
CA GLY A 706 -33.28 7.18 -6.63
C GLY A 706 -34.32 7.44 -5.53
N ASP A 707 -34.10 6.99 -4.29
CA ASP A 707 -34.91 7.39 -3.14
C ASP A 707 -34.38 8.70 -2.54
N HIS A 708 -35.15 9.78 -2.71
CA HIS A 708 -34.85 11.11 -2.17
C HIS A 708 -34.66 11.13 -0.64
N ALA A 709 -35.28 10.19 0.11
CA ALA A 709 -35.10 10.09 1.55
C ALA A 709 -33.71 9.55 1.98
N THR A 710 -32.94 9.00 1.03
CA THR A 710 -31.59 8.44 1.27
C THR A 710 -30.47 9.19 0.56
N ALA A 711 -30.79 10.23 -0.22
CA ALA A 711 -29.82 11.01 -0.97
C ALA A 711 -28.92 11.83 -0.02
N ILE A 712 -27.61 11.85 -0.29
CA ILE A 712 -26.66 12.69 0.47
C ILE A 712 -26.99 14.17 0.21
N THR A 713 -27.13 14.96 1.28
CA THR A 713 -27.57 16.37 1.21
C THR A 713 -26.41 17.37 1.24
N GLU A 714 -26.65 18.61 0.80
CA GLU A 714 -25.68 19.72 1.00
C GLU A 714 -25.36 19.93 2.48
N GLU A 715 -26.37 19.85 3.35
CA GLU A 715 -26.17 20.10 4.77
C GLU A 715 -25.31 18.99 5.42
N GLN A 716 -25.50 17.74 5.00
CA GLN A 716 -24.61 16.64 5.38
C GLN A 716 -23.16 16.89 4.90
N VAL A 717 -22.96 17.33 3.65
CA VAL A 717 -21.64 17.74 3.10
C VAL A 717 -21.01 18.93 3.86
N ARG A 718 -21.80 19.70 4.60
CA ARG A 718 -21.34 20.84 5.43
C ARG A 718 -21.11 20.47 6.91
N GLN A 719 -21.62 19.32 7.37
CA GLN A 719 -21.51 18.86 8.76
C GLN A 719 -20.55 17.67 8.95
N ASP A 720 -20.38 16.79 7.95
CA ASP A 720 -19.61 15.54 8.11
C ASP A 720 -18.10 15.75 8.28
N ASP A 721 -17.54 15.29 9.41
CA ASP A 721 -16.10 15.09 9.60
C ASP A 721 -15.68 13.75 8.96
N ASP A 722 -15.17 13.79 7.73
CA ASP A 722 -14.66 12.59 7.01
C ASP A 722 -13.54 11.88 7.77
N ASN A 723 -12.88 12.56 8.72
CA ASN A 723 -11.79 11.98 9.50
C ASN A 723 -12.22 11.34 10.82
N GLU A 724 -13.51 11.39 11.19
CA GLU A 724 -13.97 11.07 12.55
C GLU A 724 -13.46 9.71 13.10
N ASN A 725 -12.92 9.78 14.31
CA ASN A 725 -12.55 8.63 15.12
C ASN A 725 -13.13 8.79 16.53
N SER A 726 -14.39 8.40 16.69
CA SER A 726 -15.14 8.51 17.95
C SER A 726 -14.48 7.74 19.10
N ALA A 727 -13.86 6.58 18.83
CA ALA A 727 -13.10 5.82 19.82
C ALA A 727 -11.85 6.57 20.33
N TYR A 728 -11.17 7.31 19.45
CA TYR A 728 -10.05 8.18 19.84
C TYR A 728 -10.53 9.44 20.60
N ARG A 729 -11.66 10.05 20.19
CA ARG A 729 -12.28 11.15 20.97
C ARG A 729 -12.69 10.68 22.37
N ALA A 730 -13.25 9.46 22.49
CA ALA A 730 -13.57 8.84 23.77
C ALA A 730 -12.31 8.68 24.64
N LEU A 731 -11.21 8.14 24.10
CA LEU A 731 -9.93 8.04 24.82
C LEU A 731 -9.46 9.40 25.36
N LEU A 732 -9.46 10.46 24.54
CA LEU A 732 -9.08 11.80 24.97
C LEU A 732 -9.99 12.33 26.10
N SER A 733 -11.30 12.04 26.06
CA SER A 733 -12.22 12.41 27.14
C SER A 733 -12.00 11.59 28.43
N THR A 734 -11.75 10.28 28.32
CA THR A 734 -11.47 9.41 29.47
C THR A 734 -10.16 9.80 30.14
N VAL A 735 -9.09 10.04 29.37
CA VAL A 735 -7.80 10.52 29.88
C VAL A 735 -7.96 11.87 30.59
N ARG A 736 -8.71 12.83 30.02
CA ARG A 736 -9.01 14.11 30.68
C ARG A 736 -9.78 13.94 32.00
N SER A 737 -10.72 12.99 32.06
CA SER A 737 -11.46 12.69 33.30
C SER A 737 -10.59 12.04 34.37
N PHE A 738 -9.69 11.12 33.99
CA PHE A 738 -8.77 10.43 34.89
C PHE A 738 -7.69 11.36 35.48
N PHE A 739 -7.23 12.35 34.72
CA PHE A 739 -6.25 13.35 35.18
C PHE A 739 -6.88 14.58 35.86
N GLY A 740 -8.17 14.54 36.20
CA GLY A 740 -8.74 15.42 37.22
C GLY A 740 -8.74 16.93 36.90
N PHE A 741 -8.76 17.32 35.61
CA PHE A 741 -8.98 18.71 35.21
C PHE A 741 -10.45 19.13 35.44
N GLY A 742 -10.83 19.27 36.71
CA GLY A 742 -12.10 19.84 37.11
C GLY A 742 -12.22 21.28 36.62
N ALA A 743 -13.34 21.59 35.95
CA ALA A 743 -13.66 22.96 35.60
C ALA A 743 -13.84 23.79 36.89
N ALA A 744 -12.96 24.76 37.12
CA ALA A 744 -13.02 25.62 38.29
C ALA A 744 -14.28 26.49 38.23
N ALA A 745 -15.24 26.19 39.11
CA ALA A 745 -16.44 27.00 39.29
C ALA A 745 -16.16 28.22 40.20
N THR A 746 -17.00 29.26 40.07
CA THR A 746 -16.85 30.59 40.69
C THR A 746 -15.69 31.40 40.06
N THR A 747 -15.80 32.72 39.85
CA THR A 747 -16.48 33.74 40.67
C THR A 747 -17.69 34.44 40.04
N THR A 748 -18.43 35.15 40.88
CA THR A 748 -19.67 35.90 40.60
C THR A 748 -19.43 37.26 39.92
N PRO A 749 -20.43 37.82 39.20
CA PRO A 749 -20.30 39.14 38.56
C PRO A 749 -20.22 40.28 39.59
N ALA A 750 -19.23 41.16 39.42
CA ALA A 750 -19.15 42.41 40.18
C ALA A 750 -20.19 43.42 39.64
N LYS A 751 -20.95 44.04 40.54
CA LYS A 751 -21.91 45.10 40.19
C LYS A 751 -21.16 46.38 39.79
N SER A 752 -21.60 47.03 38.72
CA SER A 752 -21.17 48.38 38.38
C SER A 752 -21.88 49.42 39.26
N SER A 753 -21.09 50.24 39.96
CA SER A 753 -21.58 51.43 40.66
C SER A 753 -20.50 52.52 40.65
N GLY A 754 -20.47 53.30 39.56
CA GLY A 754 -19.67 54.50 39.40
C GLY A 754 -20.55 55.60 38.78
N THR A 755 -20.53 56.80 39.34
CA THR A 755 -21.61 57.78 39.19
C THR A 755 -21.27 58.97 38.28
N ALA A 756 -22.15 59.19 37.30
CA ALA A 756 -22.70 60.48 36.84
C ALA A 756 -21.79 61.61 36.30
N SER A 757 -22.38 62.39 35.38
CA SER A 757 -21.89 63.61 34.71
C SER A 757 -20.64 63.46 33.81
N ALA A 758 -20.59 64.03 32.62
CA ALA A 758 -21.47 65.02 31.97
C ALA A 758 -22.04 64.52 30.64
#